data_AF-A0A9P6LLQ8-F1
#
_entry.id   AF-A0A9P6LLQ8-F1
#
_cell.length_a   1.000
_cell.length_b   1.000
_cell.length_c   1.000
_cell.angle_alpha   90.00
_cell.angle_beta   90.00
_cell.angle_gamma   90.00
#
_symmetry.space_group_name_H-M   'P 1'
#
loop_
_entity.id
_entity.type
_entity.pdbx_description
1 polymer ?
#
loop_
_entity_poly.entity_id
_entity_poly.type
_entity_poly.pdbx_seq_one_letter_code
_entity_poly.pdbx_strand_id
1 'polypeptide(L)'
;MSKLLTVFGATGNQGGSVVRTVLADAILSKQFKIRGISRDASKPAAQALIAKGVEVVAADMTSKSSLAEAIKGSDTVFLVTTPDFMAGGGTQEQLHGKNVADVAAEAGVNHLIYSSLLHVTNTTNGRLKHVVHFDDKAEVEQYIRSKGIPSTFVLPGYFMSNFTALQMIRKGDDGVYTLSYPVSDQARFPLIDTESDVGKFVVAAIRNKSTVIGKQVLAAAEYYTPTRIVSGFQEVTGKAARFVPIDAETYKSFLPGPLADEMLENHLFIEEPGYYAGKDLKESLDLLAGVGLKATSWKEFLEANKSAFHAARSTRPAEIAQDVKRILDLELLHHYTVSTAPTLSGDPVTRNYFLVGVPQLGFSHPYVLYSVLALAASHLAHFRPESRQYYYAHSKARHNMATSMAAPLLSNISITNLIPMHSFSIMTLFIAFANLRDEEDDSNEFLPSWLPLFRGVRTVLQSNNGAIYTSPISYLFYSVKVNEIWQTKISDVEALVDFQGYIEESTPEDDPTRELLLNAFQDLRRALVVYYGEDLGNEAKVKAFFTWLYKIPDEFLALLRNKNNKALSGTAAMLLSMLLADGVQGQPLNNTQGVTLTGFPPCDALITANLSHAVYLPASPRYNELVETYWSLNSRRRPWCFVLPGNTDEVSQTINALRDAGDGAGDWHIAIRSGAHSTDNSNNIVEGITIDLSQLNATVYNEKTTHASVGTGARWLSVFSELETHGRFATGGREGAVGVGGFLLGGGVSWYSQRTGFGCDSVVNYEVVLASGDVINANATVNSDLYRALKGGGNNFGVVTRFDIETFPFTNVTLETRSISGEYANEVADAIADFPNHDQSLADNAFIGMLSYSPKSEVKGINFQVTNINTLGRSNTTAYDAINRIPTLAPSTKATISPIVAANSSSVAAATRNVGAGSMMIATDARVVRYAIEQHAALVESLNATLGAQNFSTLMDFQPHPAYIAEIGAQKGGNVLGLDQSPKNRLMMVSAITLYSDKTEEDYPAAFQLLAAMKERILAFSRSVGKGEEFKYMNYGDAIQDVLGSYGPENVDRIRCAAKKYDPEGFFQHRVPGGFKIDRVA
;
A
#
# COMPACT_ATOMS: atom_id res chain seq x y z
N MET A 1 8.85 42.04 -28.47
CA MET A 1 8.27 40.75 -28.06
C MET A 1 8.06 40.78 -26.56
N SER A 2 6.94 40.27 -26.04
CA SER A 2 6.72 40.11 -24.59
C SER A 2 7.77 39.16 -24.01
N LYS A 3 8.40 39.55 -22.91
CA LYS A 3 9.31 38.72 -22.12
C LYS A 3 8.55 37.56 -21.49
N LEU A 4 9.25 36.49 -21.12
CA LEU A 4 8.64 35.34 -20.45
C LEU A 4 9.03 35.30 -18.96
N LEU A 5 8.04 35.21 -18.08
CA LEU A 5 8.20 34.99 -16.64
C LEU A 5 7.79 33.56 -16.31
N THR A 6 8.74 32.72 -15.93
CA THR A 6 8.46 31.36 -15.47
C THR A 6 8.31 31.34 -13.95
N VAL A 7 7.23 30.76 -13.44
CA VAL A 7 6.88 30.77 -12.01
C VAL A 7 6.78 29.33 -11.51
N PHE A 8 7.74 28.91 -10.68
CA PHE A 8 7.66 27.65 -9.94
C PHE A 8 6.68 27.78 -8.77
N GLY A 9 5.99 26.69 -8.44
CA GLY A 9 4.95 26.71 -7.40
C GLY A 9 3.74 27.57 -7.77
N ALA A 10 3.41 27.70 -9.06
CA ALA A 10 2.37 28.61 -9.56
C ALA A 10 0.97 28.34 -8.98
N THR A 11 0.69 27.11 -8.56
CA THR A 11 -0.57 26.72 -7.92
C THR A 11 -0.53 26.82 -6.39
N GLY A 12 0.61 27.15 -5.80
CA GLY A 12 0.80 27.32 -4.34
C GLY A 12 0.67 28.77 -3.88
N ASN A 13 0.82 29.01 -2.58
CA ASN A 13 0.56 30.33 -1.97
C ASN A 13 1.45 31.43 -2.55
N GLN A 14 2.77 31.22 -2.58
CA GLN A 14 3.73 32.22 -3.06
C GLN A 14 3.68 32.38 -4.59
N GLY A 15 3.82 31.29 -5.34
CA GLY A 15 3.82 31.36 -6.81
C GLY A 15 2.47 31.85 -7.36
N GLY A 16 1.36 31.42 -6.76
CA GLY A 16 0.03 31.94 -7.10
C GLY A 16 -0.13 33.44 -6.81
N SER A 17 0.48 33.93 -5.72
CA SER A 17 0.56 35.38 -5.44
C SER A 17 1.28 36.12 -6.57
N VAL A 18 2.46 35.64 -6.97
CA VAL A 18 3.25 36.22 -8.08
C VAL A 18 2.43 36.29 -9.36
N VAL A 19 1.79 35.20 -9.75
CA VAL A 19 0.96 35.16 -10.97
C VAL A 19 -0.16 36.20 -10.90
N ARG A 20 -0.92 36.26 -9.79
CA ARG A 20 -2.02 37.21 -9.63
C ARG A 20 -1.55 38.66 -9.67
N THR A 21 -0.46 38.99 -8.99
CA THR A 21 0.02 40.37 -8.92
C THR A 21 0.61 40.84 -10.25
N VAL A 22 1.34 39.97 -10.97
CA VAL A 22 1.89 40.32 -12.29
C VAL A 22 0.78 40.52 -13.32
N LEU A 23 -0.27 39.70 -13.32
CA LEU A 23 -1.42 39.88 -14.19
C LEU A 23 -2.21 41.16 -13.87
N ALA A 24 -2.26 41.56 -12.60
CA ALA A 24 -2.94 42.78 -12.15
C ALA A 24 -2.12 44.07 -12.36
N ASP A 25 -0.79 43.97 -12.47
CA ASP A 25 0.08 45.14 -12.66
C ASP A 25 -0.01 45.68 -14.09
N ALA A 26 -0.36 46.96 -14.22
CA ALA A 26 -0.63 47.60 -15.52
C ALA A 26 0.59 47.70 -16.46
N ILE A 27 1.79 47.54 -15.93
CA ILE A 27 3.05 47.60 -16.68
C ILE A 27 3.52 46.18 -16.99
N LEU A 28 3.66 45.32 -15.98
CA LEU A 28 4.22 43.99 -16.14
C LEU A 28 3.30 43.04 -16.92
N SER A 29 1.98 43.15 -16.80
CA SER A 29 1.03 42.37 -17.62
C SER A 29 1.19 42.59 -19.13
N LYS A 30 1.70 43.75 -19.55
CA LYS A 30 1.99 44.06 -20.96
C LYS A 30 3.41 43.67 -21.37
N GLN A 31 4.34 43.57 -20.40
CA GLN A 31 5.73 43.23 -20.64
C GLN A 31 5.97 41.71 -20.62
N PHE A 32 5.25 40.98 -19.77
CA PHE A 32 5.47 39.56 -19.52
C PHE A 32 4.30 38.69 -19.95
N LYS A 33 4.61 37.59 -20.63
CA LYS A 33 3.79 36.37 -20.61
C LYS A 33 4.21 35.52 -19.42
N ILE A 34 3.27 34.79 -18.83
CA ILE A 34 3.53 33.97 -17.65
C ILE A 34 3.47 32.49 -18.03
N ARG A 35 4.49 31.75 -17.62
CA ARG A 35 4.53 30.29 -17.62
C ARG A 35 4.51 29.78 -16.19
N GLY A 36 3.44 29.12 -15.77
CA GLY A 36 3.33 28.46 -14.48
C GLY A 36 3.82 27.02 -14.54
N ILE A 37 4.62 26.61 -13.55
CA ILE A 37 5.06 25.21 -13.43
C ILE A 37 4.15 24.48 -12.42
N SER A 38 3.57 23.36 -12.84
CA SER A 38 2.75 22.46 -12.03
C SER A 38 3.15 21.02 -12.29
N ARG A 39 3.10 20.12 -11.30
CA ARG A 39 3.36 18.68 -11.52
C ARG A 39 2.32 18.01 -12.42
N ASP A 40 1.13 18.59 -12.49
CA ASP A 40 0.00 18.09 -13.25
C ASP A 40 -0.83 19.28 -13.76
N ALA A 41 -0.91 19.41 -15.08
CA ALA A 41 -1.65 20.49 -15.73
C ALA A 41 -3.17 20.24 -15.74
N SER A 42 -3.64 19.01 -15.48
CA SER A 42 -5.07 18.66 -15.47
C SER A 42 -5.80 19.09 -14.20
N LYS A 43 -5.07 19.38 -13.11
CA LYS A 43 -5.68 19.72 -11.81
C LYS A 43 -6.49 21.03 -11.87
N PRO A 44 -7.59 21.15 -11.10
CA PRO A 44 -8.43 22.35 -11.09
C PRO A 44 -7.67 23.67 -10.88
N ALA A 45 -6.67 23.68 -9.99
CA ALA A 45 -5.84 24.87 -9.74
C ALA A 45 -5.00 25.27 -10.96
N ALA A 46 -4.48 24.31 -11.72
CA ALA A 46 -3.74 24.55 -12.95
C ALA A 46 -4.68 25.04 -14.08
N GLN A 47 -5.86 24.41 -14.22
CA GLN A 47 -6.88 24.83 -15.18
C GLN A 47 -7.38 26.27 -14.92
N ALA A 48 -7.50 26.67 -13.65
CA ALA A 48 -7.84 28.03 -13.28
C ALA A 48 -6.79 29.07 -13.70
N LEU A 49 -5.50 28.68 -13.78
CA LEU A 49 -4.44 29.55 -14.30
C LEU A 49 -4.49 29.64 -15.83
N ILE A 50 -4.74 28.51 -16.52
CA ILE A 50 -4.91 28.45 -17.97
C ILE A 50 -6.05 29.37 -18.42
N ALA A 51 -7.18 29.34 -17.71
CA ALA A 51 -8.32 30.22 -17.96
C ALA A 51 -7.99 31.72 -17.82
N LYS A 52 -6.93 32.07 -17.08
CA LYS A 52 -6.43 33.45 -16.91
C LYS A 52 -5.33 33.82 -17.92
N GLY A 53 -5.08 32.98 -18.92
CA GLY A 53 -4.08 33.21 -19.96
C GLY A 53 -2.64 32.85 -19.56
N VAL A 54 -2.47 32.05 -18.50
CA VAL A 54 -1.16 31.54 -18.07
C VAL A 54 -0.86 30.23 -18.82
N GLU A 55 0.31 30.13 -19.43
CA GLU A 55 0.80 28.86 -19.97
C GLU A 55 1.17 27.95 -18.79
N VAL A 56 0.60 26.75 -18.68
CA VAL A 56 0.97 25.82 -17.61
C VAL A 56 1.74 24.65 -18.20
N VAL A 57 2.95 24.42 -17.68
CA VAL A 57 3.86 23.36 -18.15
C VAL A 57 4.18 22.42 -16.99
N ALA A 58 4.21 21.12 -17.31
CA ALA A 58 4.65 20.11 -16.37
C ALA A 58 6.17 20.01 -16.32
N ALA A 59 6.75 20.06 -15.12
CA ALA A 59 8.18 19.86 -14.94
C ALA A 59 8.49 19.11 -13.64
N ASP A 60 9.49 18.24 -13.70
CA ASP A 60 10.09 17.55 -12.57
C ASP A 60 11.37 18.28 -12.14
N MET A 61 11.40 18.77 -10.89
CA MET A 61 12.53 19.54 -10.36
C MET A 61 13.76 18.69 -10.06
N THR A 62 13.64 17.36 -10.09
CA THR A 62 14.77 16.43 -9.99
C THR A 62 15.47 16.21 -11.34
N SER A 63 14.81 16.56 -12.46
CA SER A 63 15.29 16.32 -13.82
C SER A 63 15.72 17.61 -14.51
N LYS A 64 17.03 17.78 -14.75
CA LYS A 64 17.58 18.96 -15.46
C LYS A 64 17.04 19.10 -16.89
N SER A 65 16.79 18.00 -17.60
CA SER A 65 16.22 18.04 -18.96
C SER A 65 14.77 18.52 -18.96
N SER A 66 13.98 18.10 -17.97
CA SER A 66 12.62 18.61 -17.77
C SER A 66 12.61 20.11 -17.46
N LEU A 67 13.53 20.54 -16.58
CA LEU A 67 13.70 21.95 -16.24
C LEU A 67 14.19 22.81 -17.42
N ALA A 68 15.06 22.26 -18.28
CA ALA A 68 15.59 22.97 -19.45
C ALA A 68 14.46 23.37 -20.40
N GLU A 69 13.53 22.46 -20.69
CA GLU A 69 12.37 22.79 -21.52
C GLU A 69 11.41 23.77 -20.83
N ALA A 70 11.24 23.66 -19.50
CA ALA A 70 10.40 24.59 -18.74
C ALA A 70 10.93 26.04 -18.71
N ILE A 71 12.25 26.21 -18.61
CA ILE A 71 12.94 27.52 -18.50
C ILE A 71 13.33 28.10 -19.87
N LYS A 72 13.19 27.31 -20.94
CA LYS A 72 13.51 27.72 -22.30
C LYS A 72 12.82 29.02 -22.69
N GLY A 73 13.64 30.03 -23.01
CA GLY A 73 13.19 31.36 -23.45
C GLY A 73 12.75 32.30 -22.32
N SER A 74 12.91 31.92 -21.05
CA SER A 74 12.56 32.75 -19.89
C SER A 74 13.49 33.95 -19.73
N ASP A 75 12.93 35.16 -19.64
CA ASP A 75 13.68 36.37 -19.28
C ASP A 75 13.85 36.44 -17.75
N THR A 76 12.78 36.11 -17.02
CA THR A 76 12.74 36.11 -15.56
C THR A 76 12.22 34.77 -15.05
N VAL A 77 12.80 34.26 -13.97
CA VAL A 77 12.33 33.05 -13.28
C VAL A 77 12.04 33.40 -11.82
N PHE A 78 10.85 33.03 -11.33
CA PHE A 78 10.55 32.99 -9.90
C PHE A 78 10.65 31.54 -9.41
N LEU A 79 11.51 31.30 -8.44
CA LEU A 79 11.74 30.00 -7.81
C LEU A 79 11.31 30.02 -6.35
N VAL A 80 10.47 29.07 -5.98
CA VAL A 80 10.18 28.70 -4.60
C VAL A 80 10.35 27.19 -4.46
N THR A 81 11.02 26.77 -3.40
CA THR A 81 11.19 25.37 -3.02
C THR A 81 10.46 25.10 -1.71
N THR A 82 10.09 23.84 -1.48
CA THR A 82 9.36 23.41 -0.27
C THR A 82 10.26 22.51 0.57
N PRO A 83 10.49 22.84 1.85
CA PRO A 83 11.24 21.98 2.78
C PRO A 83 10.43 20.73 3.14
N ASP A 84 11.12 19.62 3.37
CA ASP A 84 10.56 18.43 4.00
C ASP A 84 10.73 18.51 5.52
N PHE A 85 9.74 19.10 6.18
CA PHE A 85 9.70 19.27 7.63
C PHE A 85 9.62 17.95 8.42
N MET A 86 9.24 16.84 7.77
CA MET A 86 9.10 15.54 8.43
C MET A 86 10.40 14.72 8.39
N ALA A 87 11.24 14.96 7.37
CA ALA A 87 12.59 14.39 7.27
C ALA A 87 13.65 15.21 8.04
N GLY A 88 13.29 16.37 8.62
CA GLY A 88 14.22 17.27 9.32
C GLY A 88 15.02 18.20 8.40
N GLY A 89 14.48 18.51 7.21
CA GLY A 89 15.23 19.15 6.13
C GLY A 89 16.19 18.17 5.44
N GLY A 90 16.63 18.48 4.21
CA GLY A 90 17.35 17.48 3.43
C GLY A 90 17.68 17.83 1.99
N THR A 91 18.58 17.01 1.44
CA THR A 91 19.21 17.11 0.11
C THR A 91 18.24 17.35 -1.05
N GLN A 92 16.96 16.97 -0.94
CA GLN A 92 15.97 17.18 -1.99
C GLN A 92 15.63 18.66 -2.22
N GLU A 93 15.42 19.47 -1.18
CA GLU A 93 15.13 20.89 -1.36
C GLU A 93 16.32 21.60 -2.00
N GLN A 94 17.51 21.29 -1.51
CA GLN A 94 18.74 21.80 -2.09
C GLN A 94 18.93 21.34 -3.54
N LEU A 95 18.65 20.07 -3.84
CA LEU A 95 18.75 19.51 -5.19
C LEU A 95 17.81 20.25 -6.14
N HIS A 96 16.56 20.46 -5.76
CA HIS A 96 15.60 21.23 -6.56
C HIS A 96 16.09 22.66 -6.83
N GLY A 97 16.57 23.34 -5.78
CA GLY A 97 17.11 24.69 -5.91
C GLY A 97 18.34 24.77 -6.82
N LYS A 98 19.31 23.87 -6.60
CA LYS A 98 20.56 23.80 -7.36
C LYS A 98 20.33 23.43 -8.83
N ASN A 99 19.41 22.50 -9.11
CA ASN A 99 19.06 22.11 -10.47
C ASN A 99 18.42 23.26 -11.25
N VAL A 100 17.48 23.99 -10.65
CA VAL A 100 16.86 25.16 -11.30
C VAL A 100 17.89 26.26 -11.52
N ALA A 101 18.79 26.48 -10.57
CA ALA A 101 19.88 27.45 -10.71
C ALA A 101 20.80 27.11 -11.88
N ASP A 102 21.23 25.84 -12.00
CA ASP A 102 22.07 25.38 -13.11
C ASP A 102 21.42 25.64 -14.46
N VAL A 103 20.17 25.19 -14.61
CA VAL A 103 19.44 25.35 -15.87
C VAL A 103 19.15 26.81 -16.18
N ALA A 104 18.86 27.64 -15.18
CA ALA A 104 18.67 29.07 -15.37
C ALA A 104 19.96 29.78 -15.82
N ALA A 105 21.11 29.37 -15.31
CA ALA A 105 22.41 29.87 -15.77
C ALA A 105 22.68 29.46 -17.22
N GLU A 106 22.48 28.19 -17.55
CA GLU A 106 22.65 27.63 -18.91
C GLU A 106 21.73 28.29 -19.93
N ALA A 107 20.48 28.57 -19.54
CA ALA A 107 19.49 29.24 -20.38
C ALA A 107 19.72 30.75 -20.52
N GLY A 108 20.67 31.34 -19.78
CA GLY A 108 20.95 32.78 -19.83
C GLY A 108 19.82 33.64 -19.25
N VAL A 109 19.16 33.17 -18.19
CA VAL A 109 18.07 33.91 -17.53
C VAL A 109 18.55 35.28 -17.06
N ASN A 110 17.85 36.33 -17.47
CA ASN A 110 18.24 37.72 -17.18
C ASN A 110 17.96 38.11 -15.73
N HIS A 111 16.99 37.49 -15.05
CA HIS A 111 16.66 37.77 -13.64
C HIS A 111 16.09 36.53 -12.95
N LEU A 112 16.84 35.93 -12.01
CA LEU A 112 16.34 34.85 -11.16
C LEU A 112 15.92 35.41 -9.79
N ILE A 113 14.64 35.32 -9.48
CA ILE A 113 14.09 35.73 -8.18
C ILE A 113 13.82 34.48 -7.36
N TYR A 114 14.53 34.33 -6.24
CA TYR A 114 14.44 33.15 -5.39
C TYR A 114 13.81 33.49 -4.03
N SER A 115 12.83 32.67 -3.61
CA SER A 115 12.25 32.72 -2.27
C SER A 115 13.18 32.05 -1.27
N SER A 116 13.99 32.86 -0.60
CA SER A 116 15.10 32.45 0.26
C SER A 116 14.81 32.71 1.73
N LEU A 117 15.72 32.31 2.62
CA LEU A 117 15.74 32.62 4.05
C LEU A 117 17.18 32.87 4.51
N LEU A 118 17.37 33.40 5.72
CA LEU A 118 18.72 33.58 6.29
C LEU A 118 19.35 32.24 6.66
N HIS A 119 20.68 32.16 6.62
CA HIS A 119 21.39 31.01 7.18
C HIS A 119 21.46 31.17 8.71
N VAL A 120 20.54 30.54 9.45
CA VAL A 120 20.41 30.65 10.90
C VAL A 120 21.65 30.12 11.62
N THR A 121 22.16 28.96 11.22
CA THR A 121 23.38 28.39 11.84
C THR A 121 24.54 29.36 11.77
N ASN A 122 24.81 29.93 10.59
CA ASN A 122 25.90 30.90 10.41
C ASN A 122 25.61 32.23 11.10
N THR A 123 24.38 32.73 11.02
CA THR A 123 23.96 34.00 11.64
C THR A 123 24.11 33.97 13.15
N THR A 124 23.92 32.79 13.76
CA THR A 124 23.99 32.60 15.21
C THR A 124 25.32 32.01 15.68
N ASN A 125 26.33 31.92 14.81
CA ASN A 125 27.63 31.30 15.09
C ASN A 125 27.51 29.88 15.68
N GLY A 126 26.59 29.08 15.13
CA GLY A 126 26.34 27.70 15.54
C GLY A 126 25.48 27.52 16.78
N ARG A 127 24.97 28.61 17.39
CA ARG A 127 24.09 28.53 18.57
C ARG A 127 22.77 27.84 18.26
N LEU A 128 22.18 28.13 17.11
CA LEU A 128 20.93 27.52 16.63
C LEU A 128 21.26 26.77 15.34
N LYS A 129 21.31 25.44 15.40
CA LYS A 129 21.82 24.58 14.31
C LYS A 129 20.77 23.68 13.67
N HIS A 130 19.55 23.67 14.19
CA HIS A 130 18.48 22.77 13.76
C HIS A 130 17.43 23.48 12.91
N VAL A 131 17.62 24.75 12.55
CA VAL A 131 16.70 25.49 11.67
C VAL A 131 17.01 25.19 10.19
N VAL A 132 16.91 23.91 9.83
CA VAL A 132 17.39 23.39 8.54
C VAL A 132 16.62 23.99 7.36
N HIS A 133 15.31 24.21 7.46
CA HIS A 133 14.54 24.87 6.39
C HIS A 133 14.98 26.31 6.06
N PHE A 134 15.69 26.98 6.97
CA PHE A 134 16.32 28.28 6.71
C PHE A 134 17.68 28.09 6.04
N ASP A 135 18.49 27.23 6.63
CA ASP A 135 19.86 26.97 6.18
C ASP A 135 19.90 26.39 4.76
N ASP A 136 19.05 25.40 4.44
CA ASP A 136 18.93 24.81 3.11
C ASP A 136 18.61 25.87 2.04
N LYS A 137 17.71 26.80 2.35
CA LYS A 137 17.38 27.90 1.44
C LYS A 137 18.55 28.85 1.27
N ALA A 138 19.24 29.19 2.35
CA ALA A 138 20.39 30.06 2.30
C ALA A 138 21.57 29.43 1.53
N GLU A 139 21.76 28.12 1.64
CA GLU A 139 22.75 27.37 0.85
C GLU A 139 22.42 27.38 -0.64
N VAL A 140 21.14 27.23 -1.01
CA VAL A 140 20.70 27.39 -2.40
C VAL A 140 20.93 28.83 -2.88
N GLU A 141 20.67 29.86 -2.05
CA GLU A 141 21.00 31.24 -2.39
C GLU A 141 22.50 31.43 -2.64
N GLN A 142 23.36 30.90 -1.78
CA GLN A 142 24.81 30.94 -1.98
C GLN A 142 25.22 30.24 -3.28
N TYR A 143 24.59 29.11 -3.58
CA TYR A 143 24.82 28.39 -4.83
C TYR A 143 24.40 29.22 -6.04
N ILE A 144 23.22 29.84 -6.03
CA ILE A 144 22.76 30.74 -7.10
C ILE A 144 23.75 31.89 -7.32
N ARG A 145 24.25 32.51 -6.24
CA ARG A 145 25.27 33.57 -6.31
C ARG A 145 26.55 33.06 -6.98
N SER A 146 26.98 31.84 -6.66
CA SER A 146 28.19 31.23 -7.25
C SER A 146 28.08 30.99 -8.77
N LYS A 147 26.85 30.88 -9.30
CA LYS A 147 26.60 30.69 -10.75
C LYS A 147 26.65 31.98 -11.56
N GLY A 148 26.77 33.14 -10.91
CA GLY A 148 26.85 34.43 -11.59
C GLY A 148 25.57 34.88 -12.29
N ILE A 149 24.43 34.24 -11.98
CA ILE A 149 23.12 34.63 -12.52
C ILE A 149 22.71 35.96 -11.88
N PRO A 150 22.19 36.94 -12.64
CA PRO A 150 21.61 38.14 -12.04
C PRO A 150 20.38 37.74 -11.20
N SER A 151 20.51 37.80 -9.87
CA SER A 151 19.47 37.29 -8.96
C SER A 151 19.04 38.28 -7.90
N THR A 152 17.79 38.15 -7.43
CA THR A 152 17.26 38.85 -6.25
C THR A 152 16.63 37.83 -5.31
N PHE A 153 16.83 38.00 -4.01
CA PHE A 153 16.39 37.03 -3.01
C PHE A 153 15.26 37.63 -2.18
N VAL A 154 14.05 37.10 -2.31
CA VAL A 154 12.89 37.57 -1.52
C VAL A 154 12.79 36.67 -0.30
N LEU A 155 12.91 37.26 0.89
CA LEU A 155 12.84 36.54 2.16
C LEU A 155 11.46 36.79 2.76
N PRO A 156 10.50 35.86 2.63
CA PRO A 156 9.18 36.04 3.23
C PRO A 156 9.25 35.93 4.75
N GLY A 157 8.44 36.76 5.42
CA GLY A 157 8.30 36.79 6.87
C GLY A 157 7.53 35.61 7.42
N TYR A 158 7.12 35.71 8.67
CA TYR A 158 6.28 34.74 9.36
C TYR A 158 4.85 34.78 8.82
N PHE A 159 4.32 33.64 8.36
CA PHE A 159 3.09 33.62 7.56
C PHE A 159 1.86 33.91 8.42
N MET A 160 1.07 34.92 8.03
CA MET A 160 -0.22 35.23 8.65
C MET A 160 -1.22 34.08 8.50
N SER A 161 -1.16 33.35 7.38
CA SER A 161 -1.98 32.16 7.13
C SER A 161 -1.75 31.03 8.14
N ASN A 162 -0.62 30.99 8.84
CA ASN A 162 -0.38 29.97 9.87
C ASN A 162 -1.36 30.13 11.05
N PHE A 163 -1.76 31.37 11.37
CA PHE A 163 -2.70 31.63 12.46
C PHE A 163 -4.09 31.06 12.19
N THR A 164 -4.53 31.02 10.91
CA THR A 164 -5.80 30.43 10.50
C THR A 164 -5.68 28.93 10.20
N ALA A 165 -4.67 28.51 9.43
CA ALA A 165 -4.50 27.13 8.99
C ALA A 165 -4.07 26.17 10.12
N LEU A 166 -3.18 26.62 11.00
CA LEU A 166 -2.66 25.83 12.13
C LEU A 166 -3.32 26.18 13.48
N GLN A 167 -4.28 27.11 13.47
CA GLN A 167 -4.98 27.58 14.67
C GLN A 167 -4.02 27.94 15.81
N MET A 168 -3.03 28.79 15.53
CA MET A 168 -2.00 29.15 16.51
C MET A 168 -2.53 29.95 17.71
N ILE A 169 -3.66 30.64 17.54
CA ILE A 169 -4.41 31.30 18.61
C ILE A 169 -5.57 30.38 19.01
N ARG A 170 -5.47 29.73 20.17
CA ARG A 170 -6.37 28.64 20.57
C ARG A 170 -7.32 29.04 21.68
N LYS A 171 -8.58 28.63 21.59
CA LYS A 171 -9.55 28.84 22.66
C LYS A 171 -9.23 27.93 23.85
N GLY A 172 -8.97 28.52 25.01
CA GLY A 172 -8.86 27.80 26.27
C GLY A 172 -10.23 27.40 26.85
N ASP A 173 -10.22 26.52 27.84
CA ASP A 173 -11.44 26.08 28.54
C ASP A 173 -12.14 27.23 29.29
N ASP A 174 -11.39 28.30 29.63
CA ASP A 174 -11.88 29.57 30.19
C ASP A 174 -12.57 30.47 29.14
N GLY A 175 -12.64 30.03 27.89
CA GLY A 175 -13.22 30.78 26.78
C GLY A 175 -12.31 31.88 26.20
N VAL A 176 -11.11 32.07 26.75
CA VAL A 176 -10.12 33.06 26.32
C VAL A 176 -9.18 32.43 25.29
N TYR A 177 -8.90 33.14 24.21
CA TYR A 177 -7.98 32.67 23.19
C TYR A 177 -6.53 32.92 23.61
N THR A 178 -5.65 31.93 23.45
CA THR A 178 -4.26 32.00 23.92
C THR A 178 -3.30 31.76 22.77
N LEU A 179 -2.30 32.64 22.65
CA LEU A 179 -1.10 32.43 21.85
C LEU A 179 0.05 32.03 22.79
N SER A 180 0.66 30.87 22.56
CA SER A 180 1.74 30.35 23.43
C SER A 180 3.00 30.06 22.64
N TYR A 181 4.09 30.77 22.95
CA TYR A 181 5.39 30.64 22.28
C TYR A 181 6.56 30.59 23.26
N PRO A 182 7.71 30.01 22.88
CA PRO A 182 8.88 29.86 23.74
C PRO A 182 9.76 31.12 23.74
N VAL A 183 9.12 32.31 23.70
CA VAL A 183 9.79 33.60 23.59
C VAL A 183 9.12 34.61 24.52
N SER A 184 9.82 35.69 24.86
CA SER A 184 9.20 36.81 25.57
C SER A 184 8.33 37.67 24.65
N ASP A 185 7.58 38.60 25.24
CA ASP A 185 6.81 39.59 24.47
C ASP A 185 7.70 40.62 23.73
N GLN A 186 9.02 40.56 23.91
CA GLN A 186 9.97 41.39 23.15
C GLN A 186 10.29 40.82 21.77
N ALA A 187 9.97 39.54 21.52
CA ALA A 187 10.17 38.91 20.22
C ALA A 187 9.41 39.64 19.11
N ARG A 188 10.08 39.86 17.96
CA ARG A 188 9.55 40.66 16.85
C ARG A 188 9.28 39.78 15.64
N PHE A 189 8.01 39.43 15.43
CA PHE A 189 7.56 38.61 14.30
C PHE A 189 7.31 39.49 13.07
N PRO A 190 8.06 39.34 11.96
CA PRO A 190 7.78 40.05 10.72
C PRO A 190 6.63 39.35 9.99
N LEU A 191 5.39 39.79 10.15
CA LEU A 191 4.25 39.07 9.58
C LEU A 191 4.06 39.38 8.09
N ILE A 192 3.71 38.36 7.29
CA ILE A 192 3.37 38.49 5.86
C ILE A 192 2.13 37.65 5.49
N ASP A 193 1.23 38.22 4.68
CA ASP A 193 0.20 37.45 3.99
C ASP A 193 0.79 36.88 2.68
N THR A 194 1.25 35.64 2.71
CA THR A 194 1.98 35.06 1.56
C THR A 194 1.18 34.96 0.28
N GLU A 195 -0.14 34.76 0.38
CA GLU A 195 -1.01 34.66 -0.78
C GLU A 195 -1.23 36.01 -1.46
N SER A 196 -1.17 37.11 -0.71
CA SER A 196 -1.43 38.45 -1.23
C SER A 196 -0.16 39.25 -1.50
N ASP A 197 0.90 39.07 -0.71
CA ASP A 197 2.01 40.03 -0.64
C ASP A 197 3.30 39.56 -1.31
N VAL A 198 3.59 38.26 -1.37
CA VAL A 198 4.85 37.79 -2.02
C VAL A 198 4.92 38.26 -3.47
N GLY A 199 3.80 38.19 -4.19
CA GLY A 199 3.69 38.75 -5.54
C GLY A 199 3.98 40.25 -5.60
N LYS A 200 3.58 41.04 -4.59
CA LYS A 200 3.86 42.49 -4.53
C LYS A 200 5.36 42.77 -4.41
N PHE A 201 6.06 42.04 -3.55
CA PHE A 201 7.51 42.19 -3.38
C PHE A 201 8.27 41.73 -4.64
N VAL A 202 7.82 40.66 -5.30
CA VAL A 202 8.38 40.20 -6.58
C VAL A 202 8.16 41.23 -7.69
N VAL A 203 6.96 41.81 -7.82
CA VAL A 203 6.69 42.89 -8.78
C VAL A 203 7.58 44.10 -8.52
N ALA A 204 7.75 44.50 -7.26
CA ALA A 204 8.62 45.62 -6.90
C ALA A 204 10.10 45.32 -7.23
N ALA A 205 10.55 44.07 -7.03
CA ALA A 205 11.89 43.62 -7.42
C ALA A 205 12.10 43.63 -8.94
N ILE A 206 11.11 43.21 -9.74
CA ILE A 206 11.19 43.24 -11.21
C ILE A 206 11.27 44.69 -11.71
N ARG A 207 10.42 45.58 -11.18
CA ARG A 207 10.37 47.00 -11.62
C ARG A 207 11.60 47.81 -11.20
N ASN A 208 12.33 47.36 -10.20
CA ASN A 208 13.54 48.01 -9.70
C ASN A 208 14.79 47.13 -9.89
N LYS A 209 14.78 46.21 -10.86
CA LYS A 209 15.82 45.21 -11.07
C LYS A 209 17.24 45.76 -10.91
N SER A 210 17.57 46.89 -11.56
CA SER A 210 18.92 47.48 -11.52
C SER A 210 19.43 47.83 -10.12
N THR A 211 18.55 48.05 -9.14
CA THR A 211 18.91 48.42 -7.77
C THR A 211 18.87 47.26 -6.78
N VAL A 212 18.23 46.14 -7.16
CA VAL A 212 18.00 44.97 -6.28
C VAL A 212 18.69 43.68 -6.71
N ILE A 213 19.39 43.67 -7.87
CA ILE A 213 20.26 42.54 -8.23
C ILE A 213 21.34 42.36 -7.15
N GLY A 214 21.54 41.12 -6.74
CA GLY A 214 22.44 40.71 -5.67
C GLY A 214 21.90 40.95 -4.25
N LYS A 215 20.76 41.63 -4.08
CA LYS A 215 20.22 42.00 -2.77
C LYS A 215 19.17 41.01 -2.25
N GLN A 216 19.01 41.03 -0.93
CA GLN A 216 17.89 40.41 -0.22
C GLN A 216 16.79 41.45 0.00
N VAL A 217 15.53 41.10 -0.30
CA VAL A 217 14.33 41.91 -0.06
C VAL A 217 13.53 41.24 1.06
N LEU A 218 13.41 41.93 2.19
CA LEU A 218 12.74 41.42 3.39
C LEU A 218 11.23 41.64 3.25
N ALA A 219 10.50 40.57 2.96
CA ALA A 219 9.08 40.64 2.64
C ALA A 219 8.23 40.43 3.90
N ALA A 220 7.80 41.53 4.50
CA ALA A 220 6.85 41.56 5.62
C ALA A 220 6.10 42.90 5.66
N ALA A 221 4.93 42.90 6.30
CA ALA A 221 4.14 44.13 6.47
C ALA A 221 4.71 45.00 7.59
N GLU A 222 5.02 44.39 8.74
CA GLU A 222 5.59 45.07 9.91
C GLU A 222 6.13 44.02 10.89
N TYR A 223 6.88 44.46 11.90
CA TYR A 223 7.21 43.64 13.08
C TYR A 223 6.11 43.73 14.14
N TYR A 224 5.67 42.59 14.66
CA TYR A 224 4.66 42.47 15.71
C TYR A 224 5.21 41.74 16.93
N THR A 225 4.92 42.26 18.12
CA THR A 225 5.10 41.50 19.36
C THR A 225 3.94 40.51 19.54
N PRO A 226 4.13 39.39 20.26
CA PRO A 226 3.05 38.46 20.56
C PRO A 226 1.81 39.12 21.16
N THR A 227 1.96 40.08 22.07
CA THR A 227 0.85 40.87 22.63
C THR A 227 0.13 41.69 21.58
N ARG A 228 0.85 42.32 20.64
CA ARG A 228 0.25 43.09 19.54
C ARG A 228 -0.53 42.18 18.59
N ILE A 229 -0.04 40.95 18.36
CA ILE A 229 -0.75 39.94 17.55
C ILE A 229 -2.11 39.61 18.17
N VAL A 230 -2.13 39.25 19.47
CA VAL A 230 -3.39 38.89 20.15
C VAL A 230 -4.31 40.10 20.38
N SER A 231 -3.76 41.30 20.56
CA SER A 231 -4.56 42.53 20.64
C SER A 231 -5.26 42.84 19.33
N GLY A 232 -4.57 42.70 18.18
CA GLY A 232 -5.20 42.84 16.86
C GLY A 232 -6.31 41.79 16.65
N PHE A 233 -6.06 40.54 17.06
CA PHE A 233 -7.07 39.48 17.02
C PHE A 233 -8.31 39.84 17.85
N GLN A 234 -8.10 40.32 19.08
CA GLN A 234 -9.19 40.71 19.98
C GLN A 234 -9.99 41.90 19.41
N GLU A 235 -9.31 42.92 18.88
CA GLU A 235 -9.95 44.10 18.27
C GLU A 235 -10.86 43.72 17.10
N VAL A 236 -10.39 42.87 16.18
CA VAL A 236 -11.14 42.51 14.97
C VAL A 236 -12.23 41.47 15.22
N THR A 237 -11.94 40.47 16.06
CA THR A 237 -12.87 39.35 16.29
C THR A 237 -13.86 39.61 17.43
N GLY A 238 -13.55 40.52 18.34
CA GLY A 238 -14.30 40.76 19.58
C GLY A 238 -14.10 39.66 20.64
N LYS A 239 -13.16 38.72 20.42
CA LYS A 239 -12.91 37.59 21.32
C LYS A 239 -11.73 37.90 22.24
N ALA A 240 -11.92 37.70 23.55
CA ALA A 240 -10.86 37.90 24.53
C ALA A 240 -9.66 37.01 24.19
N ALA A 241 -8.45 37.60 24.16
CA ALA A 241 -7.23 36.88 23.86
C ALA A 241 -6.03 37.33 24.71
N ARG A 242 -5.09 36.41 24.96
CA ARG A 242 -3.85 36.68 25.71
C ARG A 242 -2.65 35.98 25.08
N PHE A 243 -1.48 36.57 25.30
CA PHE A 243 -0.21 35.92 25.04
C PHE A 243 0.30 35.27 26.33
N VAL A 244 0.83 34.05 26.23
CA VAL A 244 1.43 33.31 27.35
C VAL A 244 2.81 32.82 26.92
N PRO A 245 3.90 33.41 27.43
CA PRO A 245 5.24 32.85 27.22
C PRO A 245 5.33 31.49 27.93
N ILE A 246 5.95 30.52 27.29
CA ILE A 246 6.16 29.17 27.82
C ILE A 246 7.63 28.78 27.71
N ASP A 247 8.08 27.79 28.48
CA ASP A 247 9.45 27.30 28.38
C ASP A 247 9.66 26.38 27.16
N ALA A 248 10.93 26.11 26.85
CA ALA A 248 11.35 25.31 25.71
C ALA A 248 10.82 23.87 25.76
N GLU A 249 10.76 23.25 26.94
CA GLU A 249 10.28 21.86 27.09
C GLU A 249 8.77 21.80 26.90
N THR A 250 8.03 22.74 27.49
CA THR A 250 6.58 22.87 27.27
C THR A 250 6.28 23.11 25.79
N TYR A 251 7.04 23.96 25.10
CA TYR A 251 6.83 24.21 23.67
C TYR A 251 7.12 22.98 22.81
N LYS A 252 8.26 22.30 23.05
CA LYS A 252 8.60 21.04 22.35
C LYS A 252 7.55 19.96 22.63
N SER A 253 6.92 19.94 23.81
CA SER A 253 5.85 18.99 24.12
C SER A 253 4.60 19.12 23.26
N PHE A 254 4.43 20.22 22.52
CA PHE A 254 3.34 20.40 21.55
C PHE A 254 3.73 19.99 20.13
N LEU A 255 5.01 19.71 19.90
CA LEU A 255 5.56 19.43 18.59
C LEU A 255 6.27 18.06 18.51
N PRO A 256 6.36 17.51 17.31
CA PRO A 256 6.85 16.17 17.13
C PRO A 256 8.29 16.00 16.64
N GLY A 257 9.02 14.99 17.12
CA GLY A 257 10.28 14.53 16.48
C GLY A 257 11.30 15.66 16.24
N PRO A 258 12.09 15.61 15.13
CA PRO A 258 13.04 16.67 14.75
C PRO A 258 12.39 18.05 14.54
N LEU A 259 11.10 18.09 14.20
CA LEU A 259 10.34 19.35 14.02
C LEU A 259 10.24 20.14 15.33
N ALA A 260 10.28 19.48 16.50
CA ALA A 260 10.23 20.16 17.79
C ALA A 260 11.46 21.04 18.03
N ASP A 261 12.66 20.51 17.75
CA ASP A 261 13.92 21.26 17.90
C ASP A 261 14.02 22.36 16.83
N GLU A 262 13.67 22.05 15.58
CA GLU A 262 13.68 23.02 14.48
C GLU A 262 12.74 24.22 14.74
N MET A 263 11.50 23.96 15.19
CA MET A 263 10.54 25.03 15.46
C MET A 263 10.85 25.79 16.74
N LEU A 264 11.39 25.13 17.78
CA LEU A 264 11.86 25.81 18.98
C LEU A 264 12.98 26.79 18.59
N GLU A 265 13.99 26.32 17.88
CA GLU A 265 15.12 27.17 17.48
C GLU A 265 14.69 28.27 16.50
N ASN A 266 13.70 28.05 15.64
CA ASN A 266 13.12 29.12 14.81
C ASN A 266 12.51 30.24 15.68
N HIS A 267 11.75 29.90 16.73
CA HIS A 267 11.20 30.92 17.64
C HIS A 267 12.28 31.61 18.46
N LEU A 268 13.28 30.86 18.94
CA LEU A 268 14.43 31.46 19.62
C LEU A 268 15.22 32.39 18.69
N PHE A 269 15.31 32.08 17.41
CA PHE A 269 15.91 32.95 16.39
C PHE A 269 15.10 34.24 16.19
N ILE A 270 13.76 34.18 16.23
CA ILE A 270 12.87 35.35 16.17
C ILE A 270 13.10 36.30 17.35
N GLU A 271 13.37 35.76 18.54
CA GLU A 271 13.67 36.57 19.72
C GLU A 271 15.10 37.12 19.67
N GLU A 272 16.09 36.26 19.43
CA GLU A 272 17.48 36.65 19.38
C GLU A 272 18.23 35.85 18.30
N PRO A 273 18.87 36.52 17.32
CA PRO A 273 19.04 37.97 17.14
C PRO A 273 17.85 38.68 16.45
N GLY A 274 16.78 37.96 16.10
CA GLY A 274 15.66 38.45 15.30
C GLY A 274 15.52 37.68 13.99
N TYR A 275 14.30 37.51 13.48
CA TYR A 275 13.99 36.71 12.27
C TYR A 275 14.79 37.16 11.02
N TYR A 276 15.08 38.45 10.91
CA TYR A 276 15.97 39.02 9.88
C TYR A 276 17.30 39.51 10.45
N ALA A 277 17.79 38.89 11.53
CA ALA A 277 18.97 39.29 12.28
C ALA A 277 18.96 40.77 12.71
N GLY A 278 17.78 41.27 13.11
CA GLY A 278 17.58 42.65 13.55
C GLY A 278 17.51 43.70 12.44
N LYS A 279 17.55 43.32 11.16
CA LYS A 279 17.45 44.27 10.02
C LYS A 279 16.08 44.96 9.96
N ASP A 280 16.09 46.23 9.57
CA ASP A 280 14.88 47.04 9.39
C ASP A 280 14.17 46.74 8.05
N LEU A 281 12.83 46.91 8.00
CA LEU A 281 12.01 46.64 6.81
C LEU A 281 11.92 47.83 5.84
N LYS A 282 12.42 49.01 6.22
CA LYS A 282 12.25 50.27 5.49
C LYS A 282 12.66 50.19 4.03
N GLU A 283 13.82 49.61 3.71
CA GLU A 283 14.25 49.50 2.30
C GLU A 283 13.25 48.68 1.47
N SER A 284 12.71 47.60 2.03
CA SER A 284 11.76 46.71 1.33
C SER A 284 10.35 47.32 1.24
N LEU A 285 9.93 48.07 2.26
CA LEU A 285 8.66 48.80 2.25
C LEU A 285 8.70 50.04 1.35
N ASP A 286 9.81 50.78 1.33
CA ASP A 286 10.04 51.91 0.41
C ASP A 286 10.07 51.40 -1.04
N LEU A 287 10.63 50.20 -1.29
CA LEU A 287 10.62 49.54 -2.59
C LEU A 287 9.19 49.22 -3.07
N LEU A 288 8.34 48.69 -2.20
CA LEU A 288 6.91 48.46 -2.48
C LEU A 288 6.17 49.78 -2.76
N ALA A 289 6.37 50.78 -1.88
CA ALA A 289 5.71 52.08 -2.00
C ALA A 289 6.11 52.79 -3.30
N GLY A 290 7.37 52.67 -3.72
CA GLY A 290 7.89 53.24 -4.96
C GLY A 290 7.22 52.69 -6.23
N VAL A 291 6.56 51.54 -6.16
CA VAL A 291 5.76 50.98 -7.27
C VAL A 291 4.25 51.11 -7.05
N GLY A 292 3.82 51.82 -6.00
CA GLY A 292 2.41 52.03 -5.66
C GLY A 292 1.75 50.85 -4.96
N LEU A 293 2.53 49.93 -4.39
CA LEU A 293 2.03 48.75 -3.67
C LEU A 293 2.23 48.91 -2.16
N LYS A 294 1.40 48.21 -1.39
CA LYS A 294 1.50 48.15 0.08
C LYS A 294 1.24 46.70 0.53
N ALA A 295 2.01 46.24 1.52
CA ALA A 295 1.80 44.95 2.15
C ALA A 295 0.50 44.95 2.98
N THR A 296 -0.17 43.80 3.05
CA THR A 296 -1.38 43.61 3.85
C THR A 296 -1.02 43.62 5.33
N SER A 297 -1.62 44.53 6.09
CA SER A 297 -1.41 44.61 7.54
C SER A 297 -2.08 43.44 8.28
N TRP A 298 -1.61 43.15 9.50
CA TRP A 298 -2.23 42.10 10.34
C TRP A 298 -3.73 42.32 10.56
N LYS A 299 -4.17 43.58 10.71
CA LYS A 299 -5.58 43.93 10.88
C LYS A 299 -6.40 43.63 9.62
N GLU A 300 -5.93 44.06 8.45
CA GLU A 300 -6.60 43.79 7.17
C GLU A 300 -6.70 42.27 6.91
N PHE A 301 -5.65 41.51 7.24
CA PHE A 301 -5.66 40.05 7.14
C PHE A 301 -6.71 39.42 8.05
N LEU A 302 -6.77 39.84 9.32
CA LEU A 302 -7.77 39.35 10.29
C LEU A 302 -9.20 39.67 9.85
N GLU A 303 -9.44 40.87 9.30
CA GLU A 303 -10.75 41.29 8.81
C GLU A 303 -11.21 40.41 7.64
N ALA A 304 -10.30 40.14 6.68
CA ALA A 304 -10.58 39.27 5.54
C ALA A 304 -10.82 37.80 5.93
N ASN A 305 -10.24 37.34 7.04
CA ASN A 305 -10.26 35.92 7.45
C ASN A 305 -11.07 35.65 8.74
N LYS A 306 -11.92 36.58 9.16
CA LYS A 306 -12.65 36.51 10.43
C LYS A 306 -13.43 35.21 10.61
N SER A 307 -14.07 34.70 9.55
CA SER A 307 -14.85 33.45 9.55
C SER A 307 -14.02 32.20 9.84
N ALA A 308 -12.74 32.16 9.44
CA ALA A 308 -11.85 31.02 9.68
C ALA A 308 -11.62 30.76 11.18
N PHE A 309 -11.77 31.79 12.01
CA PHE A 309 -11.68 31.68 13.47
C PHE A 309 -13.01 31.34 14.16
N HIS A 310 -14.13 31.20 13.43
CA HIS A 310 -15.47 30.91 13.98
C HIS A 310 -15.87 29.42 13.89
N ALA A 311 -15.26 28.63 13.02
CA ALA A 311 -15.53 27.20 12.92
C ALA A 311 -14.82 26.43 14.05
N ALA A 312 -15.58 25.95 15.04
CA ALA A 312 -15.08 24.96 15.99
C ALA A 312 -14.88 23.61 15.27
N ARG A 313 -13.72 23.40 14.65
CA ARG A 313 -13.17 22.05 14.45
C ARG A 313 -12.45 21.68 15.74
N SER A 314 -12.90 20.63 16.42
CA SER A 314 -12.16 20.05 17.53
C SER A 314 -10.88 19.40 17.01
N THR A 315 -9.71 19.79 17.55
CA THR A 315 -8.57 18.90 17.92
C THR A 315 -7.41 19.75 18.44
N ARG A 316 -6.77 19.32 19.54
CA ARG A 316 -5.86 20.12 20.39
C ARG A 316 -4.39 19.72 20.17
N PRO A 317 -3.41 20.64 20.05
CA PRO A 317 -2.02 20.26 19.72
C PRO A 317 -1.13 19.64 20.80
N ALA A 318 -1.65 19.32 21.98
CA ALA A 318 -1.05 18.28 22.81
C ALA A 318 -1.19 16.89 22.15
N GLU A 319 -2.23 16.72 21.30
CA GLU A 319 -2.37 15.56 20.44
C GLU A 319 -1.28 15.57 19.37
N ILE A 320 -0.83 16.69 18.79
CA ILE A 320 0.16 16.68 17.67
C ILE A 320 1.54 16.09 18.05
N ALA A 321 2.11 16.42 19.21
CA ALA A 321 3.36 15.78 19.67
C ALA A 321 3.15 14.31 20.03
N GLN A 322 2.01 14.02 20.67
CA GLN A 322 1.59 12.65 20.93
C GLN A 322 1.33 11.92 19.62
N ASP A 323 0.86 12.59 18.59
CA ASP A 323 0.42 12.05 17.31
C ASP A 323 1.60 11.77 16.42
N VAL A 324 2.74 12.45 16.56
CA VAL A 324 3.96 12.01 15.84
C VAL A 324 4.85 11.10 16.66
N LYS A 325 4.85 11.19 18.00
CA LYS A 325 5.37 10.06 18.77
C LYS A 325 4.55 8.81 18.44
N ARG A 326 3.22 8.95 18.29
CA ARG A 326 2.33 7.93 17.73
C ARG A 326 2.59 7.68 16.25
N ILE A 327 2.90 8.63 15.36
CA ILE A 327 3.15 8.33 13.94
C ILE A 327 4.45 7.57 13.78
N LEU A 328 5.53 7.93 14.49
CA LEU A 328 6.76 7.14 14.48
C LEU A 328 6.54 5.82 15.21
N ASP A 329 5.87 5.77 16.36
CA ASP A 329 5.57 4.51 17.03
C ASP A 329 4.61 3.64 16.18
N LEU A 330 3.72 4.23 15.38
CA LEU A 330 2.85 3.55 14.41
C LEU A 330 3.62 3.14 13.17
N GLU A 331 4.59 3.92 12.68
CA GLU A 331 5.50 3.54 11.60
C GLU A 331 6.37 2.37 12.05
N LEU A 332 6.93 2.44 13.26
CA LEU A 332 7.73 1.38 13.86
C LEU A 332 6.87 0.15 14.18
N LEU A 333 5.65 0.30 14.67
CA LEU A 333 4.74 -0.83 14.92
C LEU A 333 4.21 -1.43 13.62
N HIS A 334 3.93 -0.60 12.61
CA HIS A 334 3.58 -1.04 11.27
C HIS A 334 4.77 -1.78 10.66
N HIS A 335 5.96 -1.18 10.66
CA HIS A 335 7.19 -1.82 10.19
C HIS A 335 7.48 -3.11 10.96
N TYR A 336 7.23 -3.14 12.27
CA TYR A 336 7.34 -4.36 13.05
C TYR A 336 6.40 -5.43 12.52
N THR A 337 5.12 -5.13 12.37
CA THR A 337 4.11 -6.11 11.96
C THR A 337 4.27 -6.55 10.50
N VAL A 338 4.70 -5.67 9.60
CA VAL A 338 4.80 -5.99 8.16
C VAL A 338 6.19 -6.42 7.70
N SER A 339 7.23 -6.14 8.48
CA SER A 339 8.63 -6.35 8.04
C SER A 339 9.54 -6.94 9.11
N THR A 340 9.49 -6.51 10.37
CA THR A 340 10.39 -7.06 11.41
C THR A 340 9.93 -8.40 11.95
N ALA A 341 8.68 -8.54 12.38
CA ALA A 341 8.15 -9.78 12.97
C ALA A 341 8.20 -10.99 12.01
N PRO A 342 7.94 -10.85 10.69
CA PRO A 342 8.09 -11.94 9.75
C PRO A 342 9.51 -12.49 9.62
N THR A 343 10.55 -11.71 9.98
CA THR A 343 11.95 -12.16 9.91
C THR A 343 12.43 -12.88 11.18
N LEU A 344 11.61 -12.91 12.25
CA LEU A 344 12.03 -13.48 13.55
C LEU A 344 11.89 -15.01 13.63
N SER A 345 11.05 -15.64 12.81
CA SER A 345 10.88 -17.11 12.76
C SER A 345 10.17 -17.55 11.47
N GLY A 346 10.54 -18.71 10.93
CA GLY A 346 9.90 -19.33 9.77
C GLY A 346 8.74 -20.27 10.14
N ASP A 347 8.69 -20.76 11.39
CA ASP A 347 7.60 -21.58 11.92
C ASP A 347 6.31 -20.76 12.06
N PRO A 348 5.20 -21.13 11.41
CA PRO A 348 3.97 -20.34 11.40
C PRO A 348 3.41 -20.02 12.79
N VAL A 349 3.55 -20.94 13.74
CA VAL A 349 2.99 -20.78 15.10
C VAL A 349 3.84 -19.79 15.90
N THR A 350 5.17 -19.95 15.86
CA THR A 350 6.14 -19.05 16.50
C THR A 350 6.12 -17.66 15.84
N ARG A 351 6.04 -17.60 14.51
CA ARG A 351 5.86 -16.36 13.75
C ARG A 351 4.57 -15.65 14.14
N ASN A 352 3.46 -16.37 14.29
CA ASN A 352 2.20 -15.78 14.75
C ASN A 352 2.29 -15.25 16.19
N TYR A 353 3.06 -15.90 17.06
CA TYR A 353 3.32 -15.36 18.40
C TYR A 353 4.05 -14.02 18.35
N PHE A 354 5.11 -13.87 17.56
CA PHE A 354 5.82 -12.59 17.43
C PHE A 354 5.03 -11.54 16.64
N LEU A 355 4.26 -11.96 15.64
CA LEU A 355 3.45 -11.09 14.79
C LEU A 355 2.21 -10.54 15.50
N VAL A 356 1.54 -11.37 16.30
CA VAL A 356 0.25 -11.05 16.92
C VAL A 356 0.35 -11.06 18.45
N GLY A 357 0.89 -12.13 19.03
CA GLY A 357 0.94 -12.33 20.48
C GLY A 357 1.77 -11.26 21.20
N VAL A 358 2.99 -10.98 20.73
CA VAL A 358 3.90 -10.00 21.36
C VAL A 358 3.36 -8.57 21.26
N PRO A 359 2.82 -8.09 20.12
CA PRO A 359 2.12 -6.80 20.05
C PRO A 359 0.90 -6.70 20.97
N GLN A 360 0.07 -7.77 21.05
CA GLN A 360 -1.07 -7.82 21.97
C GLN A 360 -0.63 -7.67 23.44
N LEU A 361 0.45 -8.34 23.82
CA LEU A 361 1.06 -8.17 25.14
C LEU A 361 1.58 -6.74 25.33
N GLY A 362 2.15 -6.13 24.29
CA GLY A 362 2.62 -4.74 24.29
C GLY A 362 1.55 -3.73 24.67
N PHE A 363 0.31 -3.89 24.17
CA PHE A 363 -0.79 -2.98 24.51
C PHE A 363 -1.20 -3.00 25.99
N SER A 364 -0.93 -4.10 26.69
CA SER A 364 -1.21 -4.24 28.13
C SER A 364 0.05 -4.07 29.00
N HIS A 365 1.24 -4.19 28.42
CA HIS A 365 2.54 -4.15 29.11
C HIS A 365 3.50 -3.23 28.35
N PRO A 366 3.59 -1.93 28.72
CA PRO A 366 4.31 -0.92 27.96
C PRO A 366 5.79 -1.23 27.68
N TYR A 367 6.49 -1.93 28.58
CA TYR A 367 7.89 -2.33 28.37
C TYR A 367 8.05 -3.34 27.23
N VAL A 368 7.06 -4.20 26.98
CA VAL A 368 7.04 -5.09 25.81
C VAL A 368 6.85 -4.27 24.54
N LEU A 369 5.90 -3.33 24.53
CA LEU A 369 5.67 -2.45 23.38
C LEU A 369 6.92 -1.63 23.02
N TYR A 370 7.57 -1.01 24.00
CA TYR A 370 8.79 -0.25 23.73
C TYR A 370 9.93 -1.12 23.22
N SER A 371 10.03 -2.40 23.63
CA SER A 371 11.00 -3.33 23.06
C SER A 371 10.69 -3.75 21.62
N VAL A 372 9.40 -3.91 21.27
CA VAL A 372 8.93 -4.13 19.90
C VAL A 372 9.31 -2.96 18.98
N LEU A 373 9.03 -1.73 19.43
CA LEU A 373 9.35 -0.52 18.69
C LEU A 373 10.86 -0.29 18.57
N ALA A 374 11.64 -0.63 19.60
CA ALA A 374 13.09 -0.56 19.56
C ALA A 374 13.69 -1.51 18.52
N LEU A 375 13.22 -2.77 18.50
CA LEU A 375 13.67 -3.75 17.52
C LEU A 375 13.31 -3.34 16.09
N ALA A 376 12.10 -2.81 15.88
CA ALA A 376 11.67 -2.29 14.59
C ALA A 376 12.52 -1.11 14.12
N ALA A 377 12.93 -0.22 15.03
CA ALA A 377 13.83 0.87 14.73
C ALA A 377 15.22 0.36 14.34
N SER A 378 15.79 -0.61 15.06
CA SER A 378 17.04 -1.26 14.65
C SER A 378 16.92 -1.93 13.27
N HIS A 379 15.77 -2.55 12.97
CA HIS A 379 15.52 -3.16 11.66
C HIS A 379 15.45 -2.11 10.54
N LEU A 380 14.76 -0.98 10.75
CA LEU A 380 14.71 0.14 9.79
C LEU A 380 16.06 0.79 9.57
N ALA A 381 16.90 0.89 10.60
CA ALA A 381 18.26 1.43 10.49
C ALA A 381 19.12 0.65 9.49
N HIS A 382 18.84 -0.65 9.31
CA HIS A 382 19.50 -1.49 8.31
C HIS A 382 19.09 -1.13 6.88
N PHE A 383 17.78 -0.95 6.64
CA PHE A 383 17.22 -0.68 5.30
C PHE A 383 17.29 0.78 4.86
N ARG A 384 17.55 1.72 5.78
CA ARG A 384 17.72 3.15 5.50
C ARG A 384 19.09 3.64 5.94
N PRO A 385 20.19 3.31 5.21
CA PRO A 385 21.55 3.69 5.57
C PRO A 385 21.72 5.21 5.81
N GLU A 386 21.04 6.02 5.00
CA GLU A 386 21.02 7.49 5.08
C GLU A 386 20.39 8.05 6.37
N SER A 387 19.54 7.29 7.05
CA SER A 387 18.91 7.65 8.33
C SER A 387 19.26 6.67 9.45
N ARG A 388 20.33 5.90 9.29
CA ARG A 388 20.72 4.83 10.21
C ARG A 388 20.93 5.35 11.64
N GLN A 389 21.65 6.47 11.80
CA GLN A 389 21.90 7.07 13.12
C GLN A 389 20.60 7.53 13.80
N TYR A 390 19.64 8.05 13.04
CA TYR A 390 18.32 8.46 13.53
C TYR A 390 17.55 7.27 14.13
N TYR A 391 17.44 6.18 13.37
CA TYR A 391 16.72 4.99 13.83
C TYR A 391 17.44 4.27 14.97
N TYR A 392 18.77 4.27 15.01
CA TYR A 392 19.50 3.71 16.16
C TYR A 392 19.33 4.53 17.44
N ALA A 393 19.35 5.87 17.36
CA ALA A 393 19.04 6.72 18.51
C ALA A 393 17.63 6.41 19.05
N HIS A 394 16.67 6.19 18.14
CA HIS A 394 15.31 5.82 18.47
C HIS A 394 15.15 4.40 19.02
N SER A 395 15.93 3.44 18.54
CA SER A 395 16.03 2.09 19.10
C SER A 395 16.55 2.14 20.54
N LYS A 396 17.69 2.80 20.75
CA LYS A 396 18.34 2.94 22.07
C LYS A 396 17.43 3.65 23.08
N ALA A 397 16.80 4.76 22.70
CA ALA A 397 15.90 5.50 23.56
C ALA A 397 14.71 4.65 24.04
N ARG A 398 14.06 3.91 23.12
CA ARG A 398 12.91 3.05 23.44
C ARG A 398 13.32 1.82 24.25
N HIS A 399 14.46 1.21 23.92
CA HIS A 399 14.98 0.08 24.68
C HIS A 399 15.36 0.48 26.13
N ASN A 400 15.92 1.68 26.33
CA ASN A 400 16.17 2.22 27.67
C ASN A 400 14.87 2.45 28.47
N MET A 401 13.81 2.96 27.81
CA MET A 401 12.49 3.10 28.43
C MET A 401 11.88 1.75 28.80
N ALA A 402 11.97 0.76 27.90
CA ALA A 402 11.51 -0.60 28.16
C ALA A 402 12.25 -1.21 29.37
N THR A 403 13.57 -1.04 29.41
CA THR A 403 14.43 -1.58 30.47
C THR A 403 14.14 -0.94 31.83
N SER A 404 13.98 0.38 31.90
CA SER A 404 13.67 1.07 33.17
C SER A 404 12.30 0.68 33.74
N MET A 405 11.33 0.37 32.86
CA MET A 405 10.02 -0.13 33.24
C MET A 405 10.03 -1.60 33.67
N ALA A 406 10.86 -2.45 33.04
CA ALA A 406 10.96 -3.87 33.36
C ALA A 406 11.83 -4.16 34.59
N ALA A 407 12.85 -3.33 34.85
CA ALA A 407 13.83 -3.57 35.91
C ALA A 407 13.23 -3.78 37.33
N PRO A 408 12.23 -3.01 37.79
CA PRO A 408 11.61 -3.23 39.10
C PRO A 408 10.81 -4.53 39.19
N LEU A 409 10.41 -5.13 38.07
CA LEU A 409 9.60 -6.35 38.02
C LEU A 409 10.46 -7.63 38.10
N LEU A 410 11.77 -7.53 37.83
CA LEU A 410 12.69 -8.67 37.85
C LEU A 410 12.81 -9.33 39.23
N SER A 411 12.61 -8.58 40.31
CA SER A 411 12.65 -9.08 41.68
C SER A 411 11.34 -9.76 42.13
N ASN A 412 10.26 -9.66 41.35
CA ASN A 412 8.95 -10.21 41.68
C ASN A 412 8.20 -10.66 40.41
N ILE A 413 8.74 -11.68 39.75
CA ILE A 413 8.07 -12.32 38.60
C ILE A 413 6.95 -13.22 39.13
N SER A 414 5.72 -12.98 38.71
CA SER A 414 4.52 -13.74 39.08
C SER A 414 3.84 -14.30 37.83
N ILE A 415 2.81 -15.15 38.00
CA ILE A 415 2.10 -15.75 36.86
C ILE A 415 1.46 -14.70 35.92
N THR A 416 1.17 -13.49 36.43
CA THR A 416 0.51 -12.44 35.65
C THR A 416 1.46 -11.63 34.76
N ASN A 417 2.75 -11.54 35.11
CA ASN A 417 3.76 -10.84 34.31
C ASN A 417 4.80 -11.77 33.67
N LEU A 418 4.72 -13.08 33.91
CA LEU A 418 5.64 -14.10 33.42
C LEU A 418 5.81 -14.09 31.89
N ILE A 419 4.70 -14.15 31.13
CA ILE A 419 4.73 -14.18 29.67
C ILE A 419 5.26 -12.84 29.10
N PRO A 420 4.74 -11.66 29.51
CA PRO A 420 5.31 -10.36 29.12
C PRO A 420 6.81 -10.20 29.43
N MET A 421 7.28 -10.63 30.61
CA MET A 421 8.69 -10.56 30.99
C MET A 421 9.57 -11.46 30.13
N HIS A 422 9.04 -12.62 29.73
CA HIS A 422 9.72 -13.50 28.78
C HIS A 422 9.82 -12.85 27.40
N SER A 423 8.71 -12.31 26.87
CA SER A 423 8.70 -11.60 25.58
C SER A 423 9.69 -10.44 25.55
N PHE A 424 9.71 -9.61 26.61
CA PHE A 424 10.67 -8.51 26.75
C PHE A 424 12.13 -8.99 26.75
N SER A 425 12.42 -10.08 27.45
CA SER A 425 13.78 -10.64 27.54
C SER A 425 14.27 -11.17 26.18
N ILE A 426 13.39 -11.80 25.40
CA ILE A 426 13.69 -12.24 24.03
C ILE A 426 13.86 -11.05 23.07
N MET A 427 12.99 -10.03 23.13
CA MET A 427 13.14 -8.82 22.32
C MET A 427 14.46 -8.10 22.63
N THR A 428 14.89 -8.07 23.89
CA THR A 428 16.17 -7.51 24.31
C THR A 428 17.36 -8.23 23.66
N LEU A 429 17.31 -9.56 23.56
CA LEU A 429 18.34 -10.34 22.85
C LEU A 429 18.37 -10.00 21.35
N PHE A 430 17.22 -9.91 20.69
CA PHE A 430 17.17 -9.54 19.28
C PHE A 430 17.69 -8.13 19.01
N ILE A 431 17.39 -7.16 19.89
CA ILE A 431 17.93 -5.80 19.80
C ILE A 431 19.45 -5.82 19.94
N ALA A 432 19.98 -6.60 20.90
CA ALA A 432 21.42 -6.75 21.06
C ALA A 432 22.07 -7.32 19.80
N PHE A 433 21.53 -8.42 19.24
CA PHE A 433 22.06 -9.02 18.00
C PHE A 433 21.98 -8.08 16.79
N ALA A 434 20.91 -7.30 16.67
CA ALA A 434 20.76 -6.31 15.60
C ALA A 434 21.85 -5.23 15.66
N ASN A 435 22.32 -4.88 16.86
CA ASN A 435 23.33 -3.83 17.05
C ASN A 435 24.79 -4.33 16.93
N LEU A 436 25.05 -5.65 17.03
CA LEU A 436 26.41 -6.23 16.94
C LEU A 436 27.07 -6.13 15.55
N ARG A 437 26.30 -5.86 14.50
CA ARG A 437 26.83 -5.82 13.12
C ARG A 437 27.46 -4.47 12.73
N ASP A 438 27.27 -3.42 13.52
CA ASP A 438 27.72 -2.06 13.20
C ASP A 438 28.82 -1.53 14.15
N GLU A 439 29.02 -2.13 15.33
CA GLU A 439 30.22 -1.90 16.15
C GLU A 439 31.24 -2.98 15.78
N GLU A 440 32.37 -2.63 15.15
CA GLU A 440 33.56 -3.47 15.25
C GLU A 440 33.81 -3.65 16.75
N ASP A 441 33.52 -4.84 17.30
CA ASP A 441 33.75 -5.16 18.69
C ASP A 441 35.27 -5.21 18.91
N ASP A 442 35.88 -4.03 19.01
CA ASP A 442 37.30 -3.77 19.24
C ASP A 442 37.68 -4.07 20.70
N SER A 443 36.76 -4.69 21.46
CA SER A 443 37.03 -5.14 22.81
C SER A 443 37.90 -6.40 22.74
N ASN A 444 39.14 -6.28 23.21
CA ASN A 444 40.02 -7.41 23.58
C ASN A 444 39.43 -8.23 24.76
N GLU A 445 38.11 -8.27 24.93
CA GLU A 445 37.41 -9.06 25.93
C GLU A 445 37.09 -10.45 25.39
N PHE A 446 37.39 -11.45 26.22
CA PHE A 446 37.29 -12.85 25.86
C PHE A 446 35.81 -13.36 25.75
N LEU A 447 34.81 -12.57 26.21
CA LEU A 447 33.39 -12.88 26.06
C LEU A 447 32.63 -11.75 25.35
N PRO A 448 31.74 -12.08 24.40
CA PRO A 448 30.84 -11.09 23.82
C PRO A 448 29.89 -10.44 24.84
N SER A 449 29.65 -9.15 24.69
CA SER A 449 28.79 -8.32 25.57
C SER A 449 27.32 -8.78 25.63
N TRP A 450 26.85 -9.52 24.63
CA TRP A 450 25.49 -10.07 24.54
C TRP A 450 25.29 -11.36 25.35
N LEU A 451 26.35 -12.13 25.58
CA LEU A 451 26.27 -13.45 26.23
C LEU A 451 25.68 -13.41 27.66
N PRO A 452 25.96 -12.39 28.49
CA PRO A 452 25.33 -12.24 29.81
C PRO A 452 23.82 -11.98 29.79
N LEU A 453 23.25 -11.49 28.68
CA LEU A 453 21.81 -11.19 28.56
C LEU A 453 20.95 -12.47 28.63
N PHE A 454 21.54 -13.63 28.31
CA PHE A 454 20.89 -14.94 28.43
C PHE A 454 20.51 -15.30 29.88
N ARG A 455 21.22 -14.75 30.88
CA ARG A 455 20.85 -14.90 32.30
C ARG A 455 19.46 -14.32 32.57
N GLY A 456 19.13 -13.19 31.97
CA GLY A 456 17.81 -12.55 32.13
C GLY A 456 16.69 -13.47 31.65
N VAL A 457 16.82 -14.04 30.45
CA VAL A 457 15.85 -15.00 29.91
C VAL A 457 15.72 -16.24 30.81
N ARG A 458 16.85 -16.78 31.27
CA ARG A 458 16.88 -17.95 32.17
C ARG A 458 16.16 -17.69 33.49
N THR A 459 16.41 -16.56 34.14
CA THR A 459 15.74 -16.17 35.38
C THR A 459 14.23 -16.15 35.21
N VAL A 460 13.73 -15.65 34.06
CA VAL A 460 12.29 -15.70 33.76
C VAL A 460 11.82 -17.14 33.57
N LEU A 461 12.55 -17.97 32.81
CA LEU A 461 12.20 -19.37 32.56
C LEU A 461 12.17 -20.24 33.83
N GLN A 462 13.02 -19.93 34.81
CA GLN A 462 13.13 -20.65 36.09
C GLN A 462 12.22 -20.08 37.19
N SER A 463 11.65 -18.89 36.99
CA SER A 463 10.72 -18.28 37.94
C SER A 463 9.42 -19.07 38.08
N ASN A 464 8.72 -18.91 39.20
CA ASN A 464 7.43 -19.56 39.48
C ASN A 464 7.42 -21.08 39.21
N ASN A 465 8.50 -21.80 39.59
CA ASN A 465 8.66 -23.24 39.39
C ASN A 465 8.46 -23.70 37.93
N GLY A 466 8.86 -22.88 36.95
CA GLY A 466 8.75 -23.26 35.54
C GLY A 466 7.33 -23.18 34.98
N ALA A 467 6.42 -22.41 35.60
CA ALA A 467 5.05 -22.22 35.12
C ALA A 467 4.92 -21.77 33.64
N ILE A 468 5.99 -21.20 33.07
CA ILE A 468 6.01 -20.80 31.66
C ILE A 468 5.93 -21.99 30.70
N TYR A 469 6.48 -23.14 31.10
CA TYR A 469 6.44 -24.38 30.34
C TYR A 469 5.06 -25.02 30.30
N THR A 470 4.15 -24.61 31.19
CA THR A 470 2.74 -25.02 31.21
C THR A 470 1.80 -23.92 30.74
N SER A 471 2.34 -22.81 30.24
CA SER A 471 1.56 -21.66 29.79
C SER A 471 1.05 -21.84 28.34
N PRO A 472 0.17 -20.96 27.85
CA PRO A 472 -0.28 -20.98 26.46
C PRO A 472 0.83 -20.84 25.42
N ILE A 473 2.03 -20.35 25.80
CA ILE A 473 3.19 -20.23 24.91
C ILE A 473 4.17 -21.41 25.04
N SER A 474 3.79 -22.47 25.74
CA SER A 474 4.62 -23.66 25.98
C SER A 474 5.19 -24.28 24.70
N TYR A 475 4.44 -24.23 23.60
CA TYR A 475 4.88 -24.71 22.28
C TYR A 475 6.15 -24.01 21.75
N LEU A 476 6.47 -22.80 22.20
CA LEU A 476 7.73 -22.11 21.85
C LEU A 476 8.96 -22.84 22.38
N PHE A 477 8.79 -23.62 23.46
CA PHE A 477 9.86 -24.33 24.15
C PHE A 477 9.93 -25.81 23.80
N TYR A 478 8.86 -26.37 23.22
CA TYR A 478 8.73 -27.79 22.95
C TYR A 478 8.42 -28.05 21.47
N SER A 479 9.46 -28.39 20.69
CA SER A 479 9.22 -29.30 19.57
C SER A 479 9.48 -30.72 20.06
N VAL A 480 8.47 -31.59 19.92
CA VAL A 480 8.52 -32.97 20.43
C VAL A 480 9.75 -33.71 19.90
N LYS A 481 10.07 -33.49 18.61
CA LYS A 481 11.21 -34.12 17.90
C LYS A 481 12.59 -33.62 18.38
N VAL A 482 12.77 -32.32 18.63
CA VAL A 482 14.07 -31.80 19.12
C VAL A 482 14.33 -32.21 20.56
N ASN A 483 13.31 -32.19 21.42
CA ASN A 483 13.48 -32.61 22.82
C ASN A 483 13.77 -34.12 22.91
N GLU A 484 13.10 -34.94 22.09
CA GLU A 484 13.41 -36.37 22.00
C GLU A 484 14.86 -36.60 21.54
N ILE A 485 15.31 -35.95 20.46
CA ILE A 485 16.70 -36.07 19.97
C ILE A 485 17.70 -35.60 21.04
N TRP A 486 17.44 -34.45 21.69
CA TRP A 486 18.31 -33.91 22.72
C TRP A 486 18.45 -34.84 23.94
N GLN A 487 17.38 -35.54 24.33
CA GLN A 487 17.36 -36.42 25.49
C GLN A 487 17.88 -37.84 25.17
N THR A 488 17.78 -38.29 23.92
CA THR A 488 18.05 -39.69 23.54
C THR A 488 19.33 -39.90 22.73
N LYS A 489 19.90 -38.84 22.13
CA LYS A 489 21.09 -38.94 21.28
C LYS A 489 22.22 -38.03 21.76
N ILE A 490 23.46 -38.51 21.62
CA ILE A 490 24.68 -37.74 21.88
C ILE A 490 25.62 -37.91 20.68
N SER A 491 26.38 -36.87 20.32
CA SER A 491 27.29 -36.93 19.17
C SER A 491 28.52 -37.75 19.52
N ASP A 492 28.78 -38.84 18.80
CA ASP A 492 29.91 -39.75 19.03
C ASP A 492 31.06 -39.55 18.03
N VAL A 493 31.19 -38.34 17.48
CA VAL A 493 32.32 -37.99 16.61
C VAL A 493 33.64 -38.13 17.38
N GLU A 494 34.60 -38.86 16.81
CA GLU A 494 35.88 -39.23 17.45
C GLU A 494 36.62 -38.04 18.06
N ALA A 495 36.69 -36.90 17.34
CA ALA A 495 37.31 -35.67 17.84
C ALA A 495 36.65 -35.09 19.11
N LEU A 496 35.35 -35.32 19.32
CA LEU A 496 34.65 -34.91 20.55
C LEU A 496 34.91 -35.90 21.70
N VAL A 497 35.14 -37.18 21.41
CA VAL A 497 35.53 -38.17 22.42
C VAL A 497 36.94 -37.88 22.93
N ASP A 498 37.88 -37.58 22.02
CA ASP A 498 39.25 -37.19 22.36
C ASP A 498 39.28 -35.91 23.21
N PHE A 499 38.41 -34.94 22.88
CA PHE A 499 38.31 -33.69 23.65
C PHE A 499 37.73 -33.91 25.06
N GLN A 500 36.83 -34.90 25.23
CA GLN A 500 36.40 -35.30 26.57
C GLN A 500 37.58 -35.80 27.40
N GLY A 501 38.42 -36.65 26.81
CA GLY A 501 39.65 -37.15 27.42
C GLY A 501 40.59 -36.01 27.82
N TYR A 502 40.73 -34.98 26.98
CA TYR A 502 41.51 -33.79 27.31
C TYR A 502 40.95 -33.03 28.52
N ILE A 503 39.63 -32.87 28.66
CA ILE A 503 39.03 -32.26 29.86
C ILE A 503 39.34 -33.11 31.10
N GLU A 504 39.21 -34.43 31.00
CA GLU A 504 39.46 -35.37 32.10
C GLU A 504 40.94 -35.46 32.52
N GLU A 505 41.88 -35.24 31.59
CA GLU A 505 43.32 -35.16 31.85
C GLU A 505 43.75 -33.79 32.39
N SER A 506 43.16 -32.71 31.89
CA SER A 506 43.51 -31.33 32.28
C SER A 506 42.87 -30.89 33.60
N THR A 507 41.90 -31.65 34.11
CA THR A 507 41.22 -31.38 35.39
C THR A 507 41.27 -32.61 36.30
N PRO A 508 41.94 -32.59 37.46
CA PRO A 508 41.96 -33.70 38.41
C PRO A 508 40.57 -34.11 38.91
N GLU A 509 40.39 -35.37 39.34
CA GLU A 509 39.09 -35.88 39.83
C GLU A 509 38.54 -35.11 41.05
N ASP A 510 39.41 -34.49 41.85
CA ASP A 510 39.06 -33.67 43.01
C ASP A 510 38.84 -32.18 42.69
N ASP A 511 39.01 -31.76 41.42
CA ASP A 511 38.75 -30.38 41.00
C ASP A 511 37.23 -30.12 40.94
N PRO A 512 36.70 -29.16 41.74
CA PRO A 512 35.27 -28.86 41.77
C PRO A 512 34.71 -28.32 40.44
N THR A 513 35.58 -27.96 39.47
CA THR A 513 35.19 -27.47 38.14
C THR A 513 35.16 -28.56 37.07
N ARG A 514 35.69 -29.77 37.35
CA ARG A 514 35.73 -30.89 36.39
C ARG A 514 34.33 -31.32 35.95
N GLU A 515 33.43 -31.58 36.90
CA GLU A 515 32.04 -31.95 36.59
C GLU A 515 31.32 -30.84 35.81
N LEU A 516 31.60 -29.57 36.13
CA LEU A 516 31.01 -28.42 35.47
C LEU A 516 31.40 -28.35 33.98
N LEU A 517 32.68 -28.56 33.66
CA LEU A 517 33.18 -28.57 32.27
C LEU A 517 32.65 -29.78 31.49
N LEU A 518 32.65 -30.96 32.10
CA LEU A 518 32.13 -32.18 31.47
C LEU A 518 30.64 -32.09 31.17
N ASN A 519 29.84 -31.54 32.08
CA ASN A 519 28.41 -31.33 31.86
C ASN A 519 28.13 -30.33 30.73
N ALA A 520 28.85 -29.19 30.71
CA ALA A 520 28.73 -28.20 29.65
C ALA A 520 29.12 -28.79 28.27
N PHE A 521 30.14 -29.64 28.24
CA PHE A 521 30.57 -30.35 27.04
C PHE A 521 29.57 -31.41 26.57
N GLN A 522 28.96 -32.17 27.47
CA GLN A 522 27.91 -33.13 27.10
C GLN A 522 26.68 -32.44 26.52
N ASP A 523 26.25 -31.30 27.09
CA ASP A 523 25.16 -30.51 26.53
C ASP A 523 25.51 -29.94 25.16
N LEU A 524 26.78 -29.59 24.93
CA LEU A 524 27.27 -29.21 23.60
C LEU A 524 27.17 -30.39 22.61
N ARG A 525 27.64 -31.58 22.99
CA ARG A 525 27.54 -32.78 22.15
C ARG A 525 26.09 -33.08 21.75
N ARG A 526 25.13 -32.89 22.65
CA ARG A 526 23.68 -33.01 22.36
C ARG A 526 23.21 -31.93 21.38
N ALA A 527 23.65 -30.68 21.56
CA ALA A 527 23.33 -29.58 20.65
C ALA A 527 23.81 -29.84 19.21
N LEU A 528 25.03 -30.38 19.06
CA LEU A 528 25.60 -30.68 17.75
C LEU A 528 24.83 -31.78 16.99
N VAL A 529 24.25 -32.77 17.68
CA VAL A 529 23.38 -33.77 17.02
C VAL A 529 22.15 -33.13 16.40
N VAL A 530 21.51 -32.20 17.13
CA VAL A 530 20.35 -31.47 16.61
C VAL A 530 20.76 -30.50 15.50
N TYR A 531 21.93 -29.88 15.61
CA TYR A 531 22.45 -28.93 14.63
C TYR A 531 22.81 -29.59 13.28
N TYR A 532 23.44 -30.77 13.30
CA TYR A 532 23.88 -31.49 12.11
C TYR A 532 22.88 -32.54 11.59
N GLY A 533 21.69 -32.67 12.19
CA GLY A 533 20.66 -33.60 11.73
C GLY A 533 20.09 -33.19 10.36
N GLU A 534 20.14 -34.10 9.37
CA GLU A 534 19.73 -33.84 7.98
C GLU A 534 18.20 -33.58 7.83
N ASP A 535 17.37 -34.11 8.74
CA ASP A 535 15.91 -33.99 8.70
C ASP A 535 15.34 -32.76 9.43
N LEU A 536 16.20 -31.80 9.83
CA LEU A 536 15.81 -30.66 10.65
C LEU A 536 16.11 -29.33 9.91
N GLY A 537 15.08 -28.50 9.73
CA GLY A 537 15.21 -27.20 9.08
C GLY A 537 16.12 -26.22 9.86
N ASN A 538 16.59 -25.17 9.19
CA ASN A 538 17.54 -24.17 9.75
C ASN A 538 17.08 -23.58 11.10
N GLU A 539 15.79 -23.43 11.32
CA GLU A 539 15.24 -22.95 12.59
C GLU A 539 15.49 -23.91 13.76
N ALA A 540 15.43 -25.23 13.54
CA ALA A 540 15.75 -26.22 14.56
C ALA A 540 17.24 -26.19 14.93
N LYS A 541 18.11 -25.92 13.95
CA LYS A 541 19.56 -25.75 14.16
C LYS A 541 19.86 -24.51 15.02
N VAL A 542 19.21 -23.39 14.72
CA VAL A 542 19.30 -22.15 15.52
C VAL A 542 18.74 -22.37 16.94
N LYS A 543 17.59 -23.04 17.08
CA LYS A 543 17.01 -23.38 18.39
C LYS A 543 17.93 -24.28 19.21
N ALA A 544 18.62 -25.24 18.61
CA ALA A 544 19.58 -26.10 19.30
C ALA A 544 20.74 -25.31 19.92
N PHE A 545 21.30 -24.38 19.14
CA PHE A 545 22.37 -23.50 19.59
C PHE A 545 21.95 -22.65 20.79
N PHE A 546 20.79 -21.99 20.71
CA PHE A 546 20.30 -21.16 21.82
C PHE A 546 19.85 -21.98 23.04
N THR A 547 19.33 -23.18 22.83
CA THR A 547 18.95 -24.10 23.92
C THR A 547 20.15 -24.47 24.79
N TRP A 548 21.31 -24.71 24.18
CA TRP A 548 22.56 -24.93 24.92
C TRP A 548 22.92 -23.73 25.78
N LEU A 549 22.90 -22.50 25.22
CA LEU A 549 23.19 -21.26 25.96
C LEU A 549 22.26 -21.04 27.16
N TYR A 550 21.01 -21.49 27.09
CA TYR A 550 20.10 -21.46 28.24
C TYR A 550 20.46 -22.47 29.34
N LYS A 551 21.22 -23.53 29.05
CA LYS A 551 21.56 -24.61 29.99
C LYS A 551 22.95 -24.49 30.63
N ILE A 552 23.87 -23.70 30.08
CA ILE A 552 25.22 -23.51 30.65
C ILE A 552 25.15 -22.86 32.05
N PRO A 553 25.70 -23.44 33.12
CA PRO A 553 25.63 -22.87 34.46
C PRO A 553 26.36 -21.51 34.60
N ASP A 554 25.94 -20.67 35.55
CA ASP A 554 26.51 -19.34 35.74
C ASP A 554 27.97 -19.37 36.20
N GLU A 555 28.34 -20.45 36.89
CA GLU A 555 29.69 -20.80 37.31
C GLU A 555 30.60 -21.02 36.09
N PHE A 556 30.10 -21.62 35.01
CA PHE A 556 30.85 -21.81 33.77
C PHE A 556 31.11 -20.47 33.06
N LEU A 557 30.10 -19.58 33.03
CA LEU A 557 30.26 -18.21 32.53
C LEU A 557 31.25 -17.39 33.37
N ALA A 558 31.32 -17.64 34.69
CA ALA A 558 32.29 -17.02 35.57
C ALA A 558 33.73 -17.51 35.29
N LEU A 559 33.90 -18.80 34.96
CA LEU A 559 35.20 -19.36 34.54
C LEU A 559 35.72 -18.75 33.23
N LEU A 560 34.84 -18.50 32.25
CA LEU A 560 35.19 -17.80 31.01
C LEU A 560 35.69 -16.36 31.29
N ARG A 561 35.14 -15.70 32.32
CA ARG A 561 35.50 -14.31 32.68
C ARG A 561 36.77 -14.22 33.54
N ASN A 562 37.11 -15.27 34.28
CA ASN A 562 38.16 -15.22 35.29
C ASN A 562 39.54 -15.61 34.71
N LYS A 563 40.40 -14.62 34.45
CA LYS A 563 41.73 -14.82 33.82
C LYS A 563 42.77 -15.56 34.68
N ASN A 564 42.46 -15.88 35.94
CA ASN A 564 43.43 -16.40 36.91
C ASN A 564 43.70 -17.92 36.79
N ASN A 565 42.88 -18.69 36.07
CA ASN A 565 43.14 -20.11 35.83
C ASN A 565 43.14 -20.41 34.31
N LYS A 566 44.24 -20.02 33.64
CA LYS A 566 44.36 -19.99 32.18
C LYS A 566 44.04 -21.31 31.47
N ALA A 567 44.30 -22.45 32.10
CA ALA A 567 44.00 -23.76 31.52
C ALA A 567 42.49 -24.06 31.48
N LEU A 568 41.79 -23.82 32.59
CA LEU A 568 40.33 -23.99 32.67
C LEU A 568 39.59 -22.95 31.81
N SER A 569 40.00 -21.69 31.86
CA SER A 569 39.42 -20.63 31.01
C SER A 569 39.72 -20.87 29.53
N GLY A 570 40.90 -21.40 29.19
CA GLY A 570 41.28 -21.79 27.82
C GLY A 570 40.52 -23.03 27.30
N THR A 571 40.14 -23.94 28.20
CA THR A 571 39.33 -25.11 27.84
C THR A 571 37.86 -24.70 27.63
N ALA A 572 37.32 -23.85 28.52
CA ALA A 572 36.00 -23.23 28.34
C ALA A 572 35.93 -22.33 27.09
N ALA A 573 37.02 -21.63 26.79
CA ALA A 573 37.21 -20.83 25.58
C ALA A 573 37.09 -21.67 24.29
N MET A 574 37.81 -22.79 24.24
CA MET A 574 37.77 -23.73 23.11
C MET A 574 36.39 -24.33 22.91
N LEU A 575 35.69 -24.68 23.99
CA LEU A 575 34.30 -25.15 23.94
C LEU A 575 33.37 -24.14 23.25
N LEU A 576 33.54 -22.85 23.55
CA LEU A 576 32.74 -21.78 22.94
C LEU A 576 33.15 -21.48 21.49
N SER A 577 34.45 -21.58 21.15
CA SER A 577 34.93 -21.31 19.78
C SER A 577 34.59 -22.44 18.80
N MET A 578 34.58 -23.70 19.23
CA MET A 578 34.13 -24.85 18.42
C MET A 578 32.68 -24.70 17.91
N LEU A 579 31.86 -23.90 18.59
CA LEU A 579 30.47 -23.58 18.21
C LEU A 579 30.35 -22.40 17.25
N LEU A 580 31.23 -21.41 17.38
CA LEU A 580 31.15 -20.15 16.62
C LEU A 580 31.84 -20.24 15.24
N ALA A 581 32.70 -21.23 15.05
CA ALA A 581 33.56 -21.35 13.87
C ALA A 581 32.83 -21.58 12.53
N ASP A 582 31.60 -22.11 12.51
CA ASP A 582 30.82 -22.35 11.27
C ASP A 582 29.53 -21.48 11.16
N GLY A 583 29.27 -20.59 12.11
CA GLY A 583 28.06 -19.75 12.14
C GLY A 583 28.16 -18.39 11.45
N VAL A 584 29.34 -18.00 10.94
CA VAL A 584 29.62 -16.61 10.48
C VAL A 584 30.22 -16.53 9.06
N GLN A 585 30.54 -17.63 8.39
CA GLN A 585 30.94 -17.57 6.98
C GLN A 585 29.76 -17.76 6.03
N GLY A 586 29.00 -16.68 5.81
CA GLY A 586 28.26 -16.54 4.55
C GLY A 586 29.30 -16.46 3.43
N GLN A 587 29.36 -17.48 2.57
CA GLN A 587 30.25 -17.42 1.41
C GLN A 587 29.84 -16.26 0.48
N PRO A 588 30.79 -15.47 -0.03
CA PRO A 588 30.50 -14.49 -1.05
C PRO A 588 30.11 -15.24 -2.32
N LEU A 589 28.88 -15.02 -2.80
CA LEU A 589 28.52 -15.40 -4.17
C LEU A 589 29.48 -14.66 -5.10
N ASN A 590 30.30 -15.45 -5.79
CA ASN A 590 31.32 -14.95 -6.71
C ASN A 590 30.69 -13.99 -7.72
N ASN A 591 31.32 -12.82 -7.80
CA ASN A 591 31.01 -11.75 -8.72
C ASN A 591 31.19 -12.22 -10.17
N THR A 592 30.10 -12.61 -10.82
CA THR A 592 29.99 -12.65 -12.28
C THR A 592 29.01 -11.57 -12.72
N GLN A 593 29.58 -10.44 -13.15
CA GLN A 593 28.98 -9.36 -13.92
C GLN A 593 27.81 -8.60 -13.27
N GLY A 594 28.12 -7.60 -12.44
CA GLY A 594 27.45 -6.28 -12.43
C GLY A 594 25.95 -6.20 -12.12
N VAL A 595 25.28 -7.28 -11.76
CA VAL A 595 23.84 -7.32 -11.44
C VAL A 595 23.67 -7.38 -9.92
N THR A 596 23.05 -6.36 -9.34
CA THR A 596 22.68 -6.34 -7.91
C THR A 596 21.51 -7.30 -7.68
N LEU A 597 21.78 -8.43 -7.02
CA LEU A 597 20.74 -9.40 -6.66
C LEU A 597 19.91 -8.92 -5.47
N THR A 598 18.62 -9.22 -5.49
CA THR A 598 17.59 -8.76 -4.54
C THR A 598 17.48 -9.64 -3.31
N GLY A 599 18.01 -10.88 -3.37
CA GLY A 599 17.86 -11.88 -2.31
C GLY A 599 16.55 -12.67 -2.38
N PHE A 600 15.72 -12.41 -3.41
CA PHE A 600 14.52 -13.19 -3.72
C PHE A 600 14.76 -14.01 -5.00
N PRO A 601 14.97 -15.34 -4.90
CA PRO A 601 15.33 -16.19 -6.03
C PRO A 601 14.49 -15.98 -7.32
N PRO A 602 13.14 -15.88 -7.28
CA PRO A 602 12.38 -15.66 -8.50
C PRO A 602 12.57 -14.27 -9.13
N CYS A 603 12.76 -13.22 -8.33
CA CYS A 603 13.03 -11.88 -8.86
C CYS A 603 14.43 -11.81 -9.47
N ASP A 604 15.39 -12.48 -8.83
CA ASP A 604 16.78 -12.56 -9.30
C ASP A 604 16.89 -13.36 -10.59
N ALA A 605 16.12 -14.44 -10.72
CA ALA A 605 16.03 -15.21 -11.96
C ALA A 605 15.51 -14.37 -13.13
N LEU A 606 14.48 -13.55 -12.90
CA LEU A 606 13.96 -12.63 -13.92
C LEU A 606 14.99 -11.57 -14.34
N ILE A 607 15.68 -10.96 -13.37
CA ILE A 607 16.73 -9.97 -13.65
C ILE A 607 17.88 -10.61 -14.45
N THR A 608 18.30 -11.82 -14.06
CA THR A 608 19.37 -12.59 -14.73
C THR A 608 18.95 -13.01 -16.15
N ALA A 609 17.67 -13.25 -16.38
CA ALA A 609 17.08 -13.52 -17.69
C ALA A 609 16.91 -12.27 -18.58
N ASN A 610 17.55 -11.15 -18.25
CA ASN A 610 17.51 -9.89 -18.99
C ASN A 610 16.11 -9.24 -19.04
N LEU A 611 15.29 -9.44 -17.99
CA LEU A 611 13.98 -8.81 -17.83
C LEU A 611 13.97 -7.66 -16.80
N SER A 612 15.14 -7.12 -16.46
CA SER A 612 15.27 -6.07 -15.42
C SER A 612 14.44 -4.81 -15.73
N HIS A 613 14.21 -4.47 -17.01
CA HIS A 613 13.34 -3.36 -17.44
C HIS A 613 11.84 -3.63 -17.18
N ALA A 614 11.45 -4.90 -17.07
CA ALA A 614 10.09 -5.33 -16.82
C ALA A 614 9.85 -5.66 -15.35
N VAL A 615 10.89 -5.74 -14.50
CA VAL A 615 10.79 -6.09 -13.07
C VAL A 615 10.67 -4.84 -12.20
N TYR A 616 9.64 -4.80 -11.35
CA TYR A 616 9.36 -3.72 -10.42
C TYR A 616 9.39 -4.24 -8.98
N LEU A 617 10.42 -3.82 -8.26
CA LEU A 617 10.67 -4.16 -6.85
C LEU A 617 9.96 -3.16 -5.90
N PRO A 618 9.80 -3.48 -4.60
CA PRO A 618 9.15 -2.58 -3.63
C PRO A 618 9.78 -1.19 -3.53
N ALA A 619 11.07 -1.07 -3.82
CA ALA A 619 11.78 0.21 -3.89
C ALA A 619 11.45 1.05 -5.15
N SER A 620 10.83 0.45 -6.17
CA SER A 620 10.41 1.15 -7.38
C SER A 620 9.19 2.03 -7.11
N PRO A 621 9.18 3.31 -7.56
CA PRO A 621 8.02 4.19 -7.42
C PRO A 621 6.73 3.58 -8.00
N ARG A 622 6.84 2.87 -9.12
CA ARG A 622 5.70 2.24 -9.81
C ARG A 622 5.12 1.04 -9.05
N TYR A 623 5.85 0.43 -8.12
CA TYR A 623 5.38 -0.73 -7.37
C TYR A 623 4.10 -0.41 -6.58
N ASN A 624 4.08 0.72 -5.85
CA ASN A 624 2.90 1.10 -5.08
C ASN A 624 1.70 1.42 -5.98
N GLU A 625 1.91 2.02 -7.16
CA GLU A 625 0.85 2.25 -8.14
C GLU A 625 0.24 0.91 -8.63
N LEU A 626 1.08 -0.11 -8.86
CA LEU A 626 0.62 -1.44 -9.26
C LEU A 626 -0.20 -2.13 -8.16
N VAL A 627 0.10 -1.89 -6.88
CA VAL A 627 -0.68 -2.38 -5.74
C VAL A 627 -2.03 -1.65 -5.60
N GLU A 628 -2.09 -0.36 -5.90
CA GLU A 628 -3.32 0.44 -5.73
C GLU A 628 -4.39 0.17 -6.81
N THR A 629 -4.02 -0.43 -7.94
CA THR A 629 -4.88 -0.61 -9.12
C THR A 629 -5.82 -1.83 -9.06
N TYR A 630 -5.90 -2.54 -7.94
CA TYR A 630 -6.87 -3.61 -7.72
C TYR A 630 -8.24 -3.04 -7.31
N TRP A 631 -9.32 -3.68 -7.78
CA TRP A 631 -10.69 -3.20 -7.60
C TRP A 631 -11.17 -3.19 -6.14
N SER A 632 -10.67 -4.12 -5.31
CA SER A 632 -11.07 -4.26 -3.90
C SER A 632 -9.85 -4.31 -2.98
N LEU A 633 -9.99 -3.75 -1.77
CA LEU A 633 -8.89 -3.66 -0.79
C LEU A 633 -8.31 -5.02 -0.39
N ASN A 634 -9.14 -6.06 -0.29
CA ASN A 634 -8.69 -7.41 0.06
C ASN A 634 -7.84 -8.08 -1.03
N SER A 635 -7.90 -7.61 -2.29
CA SER A 635 -7.06 -8.14 -3.39
C SER A 635 -5.70 -7.42 -3.50
N ARG A 636 -5.46 -6.37 -2.71
CA ARG A 636 -4.21 -5.59 -2.70
C ARG A 636 -3.12 -6.29 -1.89
N ARG A 637 -2.49 -7.31 -2.49
CA ARG A 637 -1.31 -7.99 -1.94
C ARG A 637 -0.01 -7.33 -2.40
N ARG A 638 1.08 -7.63 -1.70
CA ARG A 638 2.42 -7.09 -1.95
C ARG A 638 3.38 -8.25 -2.30
N PRO A 639 3.59 -8.55 -3.60
CA PRO A 639 4.55 -9.57 -4.01
C PRO A 639 5.99 -9.07 -3.84
N TRP A 640 6.98 -9.96 -3.83
CA TRP A 640 8.39 -9.59 -3.83
C TRP A 640 8.77 -8.74 -5.04
N CYS A 641 8.18 -9.00 -6.20
CA CYS A 641 8.25 -8.13 -7.37
C CYS A 641 7.04 -8.32 -8.29
N PHE A 642 6.76 -7.29 -9.09
CA PHE A 642 5.95 -7.43 -10.29
C PHE A 642 6.86 -7.62 -11.50
N VAL A 643 6.43 -8.41 -12.48
CA VAL A 643 7.02 -8.43 -13.82
C VAL A 643 5.96 -8.05 -14.84
N LEU A 644 6.25 -7.07 -15.70
CA LEU A 644 5.34 -6.53 -16.72
C LEU A 644 5.87 -6.79 -18.13
N PRO A 645 5.75 -8.01 -18.67
CA PRO A 645 6.18 -8.34 -20.03
C PRO A 645 5.45 -7.50 -21.07
N GLY A 646 6.19 -6.89 -22.00
CA GLY A 646 5.67 -6.04 -23.06
C GLY A 646 5.17 -6.78 -24.30
N ASN A 647 5.52 -8.06 -24.46
CA ASN A 647 5.15 -8.89 -25.61
C ASN A 647 5.14 -10.39 -25.24
N THR A 648 4.68 -11.25 -26.16
CA THR A 648 4.60 -12.70 -25.95
C THR A 648 5.95 -13.36 -25.70
N ASP A 649 7.02 -12.89 -26.33
CA ASP A 649 8.37 -13.44 -26.15
C ASP A 649 8.91 -13.17 -24.74
N GLU A 650 8.66 -11.98 -24.19
CA GLU A 650 9.01 -11.66 -22.80
C GLU A 650 8.17 -12.48 -21.79
N VAL A 651 6.94 -12.85 -22.12
CA VAL A 651 6.15 -13.80 -21.30
C VAL A 651 6.79 -15.19 -21.32
N SER A 652 7.22 -15.67 -22.50
CA SER A 652 7.97 -16.93 -22.64
C SER A 652 9.26 -16.91 -21.82
N GLN A 653 10.06 -15.85 -21.93
CA GLN A 653 11.28 -15.67 -21.14
C GLN A 653 10.98 -15.63 -19.64
N THR A 654 9.90 -14.96 -19.23
CA THR A 654 9.44 -14.90 -17.84
C THR A 654 9.14 -16.30 -17.30
N ILE A 655 8.39 -17.12 -18.05
CA ILE A 655 8.05 -18.49 -17.64
C ILE A 655 9.29 -19.37 -17.56
N ASN A 656 10.18 -19.31 -18.56
CA ASN A 656 11.43 -20.06 -18.55
C ASN A 656 12.30 -19.69 -17.33
N ALA A 657 12.51 -18.40 -17.08
CA ALA A 657 13.31 -17.92 -15.96
C ALA A 657 12.75 -18.38 -14.61
N LEU A 658 11.42 -18.31 -14.42
CA LEU A 658 10.77 -18.68 -13.17
C LEU A 658 10.72 -20.20 -12.95
N ARG A 659 10.61 -20.99 -14.01
CA ARG A 659 10.75 -22.45 -13.94
C ARG A 659 12.15 -22.84 -13.48
N ASP A 660 13.17 -22.19 -14.03
CA ASP A 660 14.58 -22.50 -13.75
C ASP A 660 15.06 -21.95 -12.39
N ALA A 661 14.28 -21.10 -11.73
CA ALA A 661 14.58 -20.48 -10.42
C ALA A 661 14.51 -21.45 -9.21
N GLY A 662 14.17 -22.72 -9.43
CA GLY A 662 14.25 -23.81 -8.43
C GLY A 662 13.15 -23.83 -7.36
N ASP A 663 13.22 -24.89 -6.54
CA ASP A 663 12.33 -25.30 -5.43
C ASP A 663 12.96 -25.11 -4.03
N GLY A 664 14.06 -24.35 -3.95
CA GLY A 664 14.80 -24.08 -2.71
C GLY A 664 14.05 -23.20 -1.68
N ALA A 665 14.36 -23.43 -0.40
CA ALA A 665 13.69 -22.98 0.83
C ALA A 665 12.73 -21.76 0.75
N GLY A 666 11.46 -21.98 1.12
CA GLY A 666 10.44 -20.93 1.34
C GLY A 666 9.25 -20.91 0.36
N ASP A 667 8.99 -22.01 -0.35
CA ASP A 667 7.91 -22.24 -1.36
C ASP A 667 7.17 -20.97 -1.84
N TRP A 668 7.82 -20.27 -2.77
CA TRP A 668 7.29 -19.05 -3.37
C TRP A 668 6.35 -19.38 -4.54
N HIS A 669 5.44 -18.46 -4.84
CA HIS A 669 4.38 -18.71 -5.80
C HIS A 669 4.21 -17.57 -6.81
N ILE A 670 3.48 -17.85 -7.89
CA ILE A 670 3.20 -16.93 -9.00
C ILE A 670 1.72 -16.56 -9.01
N ALA A 671 1.43 -15.26 -9.05
CA ALA A 671 0.12 -14.76 -9.45
C ALA A 671 0.16 -14.27 -10.90
N ILE A 672 -0.94 -14.45 -11.64
CA ILE A 672 -1.09 -13.94 -13.01
C ILE A 672 -2.23 -12.94 -13.03
N ARG A 673 -1.96 -11.74 -13.53
CA ARG A 673 -2.90 -10.62 -13.51
C ARG A 673 -3.28 -10.18 -14.92
N SER A 674 -4.60 -10.13 -15.14
CA SER A 674 -5.26 -9.48 -16.29
C SER A 674 -6.40 -8.59 -15.76
N GLY A 675 -6.17 -7.28 -15.70
CA GLY A 675 -7.16 -6.27 -15.27
C GLY A 675 -7.45 -6.16 -13.76
N ALA A 676 -6.97 -7.10 -12.93
CA ALA A 676 -7.04 -7.05 -11.46
C ALA A 676 -8.44 -7.14 -10.83
N HIS A 677 -9.42 -7.76 -11.49
CA HIS A 677 -10.84 -7.81 -11.06
C HIS A 677 -11.28 -9.16 -10.44
N SER A 678 -10.33 -10.06 -10.14
CA SER A 678 -10.61 -11.37 -9.55
C SER A 678 -10.62 -11.32 -8.02
N THR A 679 -11.05 -12.41 -7.38
CA THR A 679 -11.09 -12.57 -5.91
C THR A 679 -9.69 -12.63 -5.29
N ASP A 680 -9.61 -12.55 -3.97
CA ASP A 680 -8.36 -12.58 -3.22
C ASP A 680 -7.49 -13.83 -3.52
N ASN A 681 -6.17 -13.69 -3.44
CA ASN A 681 -5.15 -14.72 -3.73
C ASN A 681 -5.21 -15.37 -5.14
N SER A 682 -5.89 -14.76 -6.11
CA SER A 682 -5.97 -15.29 -7.48
C SER A 682 -5.07 -14.56 -8.48
N ASN A 683 -5.06 -13.24 -8.41
CA ASN A 683 -4.38 -12.33 -9.35
C ASN A 683 -3.32 -11.46 -8.68
N ASN A 684 -2.98 -11.77 -7.42
CA ASN A 684 -1.90 -11.18 -6.65
C ASN A 684 -1.47 -12.17 -5.56
N ILE A 685 -0.26 -12.02 -5.01
CA ILE A 685 0.29 -12.96 -4.02
C ILE A 685 1.14 -12.26 -2.96
N VAL A 686 1.26 -12.90 -1.80
CA VAL A 686 2.21 -12.60 -0.73
C VAL A 686 3.32 -13.64 -0.81
N GLU A 687 4.57 -13.27 -0.54
CA GLU A 687 5.72 -14.20 -0.58
C GLU A 687 5.88 -14.88 -1.96
N GLY A 688 5.89 -14.07 -3.02
CA GLY A 688 5.96 -14.56 -4.41
C GLY A 688 6.07 -13.43 -5.43
N ILE A 689 5.77 -13.71 -6.70
CA ILE A 689 5.84 -12.73 -7.79
C ILE A 689 4.51 -12.62 -8.52
N THR A 690 4.20 -11.44 -9.06
CA THR A 690 3.01 -11.23 -9.89
C THR A 690 3.41 -10.92 -11.32
N ILE A 691 2.99 -11.77 -12.26
CA ILE A 691 3.08 -11.53 -13.71
C ILE A 691 1.89 -10.63 -14.09
N ASP A 692 2.16 -9.36 -14.35
CA ASP A 692 1.17 -8.36 -14.72
C ASP A 692 1.16 -8.16 -16.24
N LEU A 693 0.12 -8.68 -16.89
CA LEU A 693 0.03 -8.70 -18.35
C LEU A 693 -0.52 -7.38 -18.93
N SER A 694 -0.67 -6.32 -18.12
CA SER A 694 -1.30 -5.05 -18.53
C SER A 694 -0.64 -4.33 -19.70
N GLN A 695 0.60 -4.67 -20.06
CA GLN A 695 1.27 -4.15 -21.26
C GLN A 695 0.79 -4.84 -22.55
N LEU A 696 0.23 -6.06 -22.46
CA LEU A 696 -0.40 -6.77 -23.57
C LEU A 696 -1.84 -6.29 -23.78
N ASN A 697 -2.03 -5.02 -24.10
CA ASN A 697 -3.35 -4.36 -24.11
C ASN A 697 -3.85 -3.90 -25.50
N ALA A 698 -3.15 -4.28 -26.57
CA ALA A 698 -3.51 -3.91 -27.94
C ALA A 698 -4.81 -4.60 -28.40
N THR A 699 -5.56 -3.94 -29.28
CA THR A 699 -6.70 -4.52 -30.02
C THR A 699 -6.51 -4.21 -31.49
N VAL A 700 -6.58 -5.23 -32.34
CA VAL A 700 -6.42 -5.10 -33.80
C VAL A 700 -7.59 -5.78 -34.49
N TYR A 701 -8.37 -5.02 -35.25
CA TYR A 701 -9.48 -5.54 -36.04
C TYR A 701 -9.04 -6.00 -37.44
N ASN A 702 -9.58 -7.12 -37.91
CA ASN A 702 -9.32 -7.66 -39.25
C ASN A 702 -10.62 -7.69 -40.07
N GLU A 703 -10.74 -6.78 -41.05
CA GLU A 703 -11.93 -6.64 -41.89
C GLU A 703 -12.27 -7.91 -42.70
N LYS A 704 -11.27 -8.69 -43.13
CA LYS A 704 -11.49 -9.88 -43.98
C LYS A 704 -12.12 -11.03 -43.22
N THR A 705 -11.69 -11.22 -41.98
CA THR A 705 -12.19 -12.30 -41.11
C THR A 705 -13.32 -11.83 -40.20
N THR A 706 -13.48 -10.52 -40.04
CA THR A 706 -14.36 -9.88 -39.05
C THR A 706 -14.04 -10.26 -37.61
N HIS A 707 -12.80 -10.70 -37.34
CA HIS A 707 -12.29 -10.99 -36.01
C HIS A 707 -11.47 -9.84 -35.46
N ALA A 708 -11.31 -9.82 -34.13
CA ALA A 708 -10.42 -8.90 -33.44
C ALA A 708 -9.37 -9.68 -32.65
N SER A 709 -8.10 -9.33 -32.82
CA SER A 709 -6.99 -9.81 -32.02
C SER A 709 -6.81 -8.90 -30.81
N VAL A 710 -7.11 -9.43 -29.62
CA VAL A 710 -7.16 -8.68 -28.36
C VAL A 710 -6.11 -9.21 -27.39
N GLY A 711 -5.23 -8.33 -26.92
CA GLY A 711 -4.25 -8.65 -25.90
C GLY A 711 -4.90 -8.97 -24.55
N THR A 712 -4.38 -9.98 -23.87
CA THR A 712 -4.91 -10.50 -22.60
C THR A 712 -4.99 -9.45 -21.48
N GLY A 713 -4.09 -8.47 -21.49
CA GLY A 713 -4.00 -7.38 -20.52
C GLY A 713 -4.96 -6.23 -20.76
N ALA A 714 -5.67 -6.22 -21.90
CA ALA A 714 -6.64 -5.19 -22.22
C ALA A 714 -7.81 -5.18 -21.23
N ARG A 715 -8.49 -4.03 -21.15
CA ARG A 715 -9.77 -3.87 -20.45
C ARG A 715 -10.88 -3.66 -21.46
N TRP A 716 -12.08 -4.13 -21.15
CA TRP A 716 -13.18 -4.11 -22.13
C TRP A 716 -13.51 -2.72 -22.68
N LEU A 717 -13.37 -1.64 -21.89
CA LEU A 717 -13.60 -0.28 -22.38
C LEU A 717 -12.68 0.10 -23.55
N SER A 718 -11.39 -0.27 -23.49
CA SER A 718 -10.43 0.05 -24.56
C SER A 718 -10.68 -0.81 -25.79
N VAL A 719 -11.04 -2.09 -25.59
CA VAL A 719 -11.41 -3.00 -26.69
C VAL A 719 -12.64 -2.47 -27.44
N PHE A 720 -13.68 -2.10 -26.71
CA PHE A 720 -14.91 -1.57 -27.30
C PHE A 720 -14.66 -0.25 -28.05
N SER A 721 -13.90 0.67 -27.43
CA SER A 721 -13.54 1.94 -28.06
C SER A 721 -12.82 1.74 -29.39
N GLU A 722 -11.88 0.80 -29.46
CA GLU A 722 -11.17 0.48 -30.71
C GLU A 722 -12.12 -0.10 -31.75
N LEU A 723 -12.93 -1.11 -31.40
CA LEU A 723 -13.84 -1.76 -32.34
C LEU A 723 -14.94 -0.84 -32.89
N GLU A 724 -15.40 0.13 -32.11
CA GLU A 724 -16.40 1.12 -32.57
C GLU A 724 -15.86 1.95 -33.74
N THR A 725 -14.54 2.23 -33.79
CA THR A 725 -13.93 2.95 -34.93
C THR A 725 -14.06 2.20 -36.26
N HIS A 726 -14.26 0.88 -36.20
CA HIS A 726 -14.48 0.00 -37.35
C HIS A 726 -15.97 -0.35 -37.55
N GLY A 727 -16.89 0.27 -36.78
CA GLY A 727 -18.32 -0.06 -36.79
C GLY A 727 -18.63 -1.45 -36.26
N ARG A 728 -17.78 -1.98 -35.37
CA ARG A 728 -17.88 -3.33 -34.81
C ARG A 728 -18.01 -3.30 -33.29
N PHE A 729 -18.45 -4.43 -32.74
CA PHE A 729 -18.52 -4.69 -31.31
C PHE A 729 -18.25 -6.17 -31.02
N ALA A 730 -18.08 -6.54 -29.75
CA ALA A 730 -17.77 -7.93 -29.36
C ALA A 730 -18.52 -8.36 -28.08
N THR A 731 -18.61 -9.68 -27.86
CA THR A 731 -19.19 -10.27 -26.65
C THR A 731 -18.22 -10.13 -25.48
N GLY A 732 -18.19 -8.94 -24.89
CA GLY A 732 -17.29 -8.59 -23.80
C GLY A 732 -17.97 -8.36 -22.45
N GLY A 733 -17.17 -7.90 -21.49
CA GLY A 733 -17.61 -7.56 -20.13
C GLY A 733 -18.62 -6.42 -20.11
N ARG A 734 -19.57 -6.52 -19.17
CA ARG A 734 -20.58 -5.48 -18.93
C ARG A 734 -19.99 -4.22 -18.30
N GLU A 735 -18.89 -4.38 -17.55
CA GLU A 735 -18.14 -3.29 -16.93
C GLU A 735 -16.85 -3.03 -17.71
N GLY A 736 -16.60 -1.75 -18.02
CA GLY A 736 -15.46 -1.35 -18.83
C GLY A 736 -14.09 -1.62 -18.20
N ALA A 737 -14.01 -1.68 -16.86
CA ALA A 737 -12.76 -1.87 -16.12
C ALA A 737 -12.30 -3.33 -16.04
N VAL A 738 -13.16 -4.30 -16.37
CA VAL A 738 -12.87 -5.74 -16.29
C VAL A 738 -11.80 -6.12 -17.32
N GLY A 739 -10.84 -6.93 -16.88
CA GLY A 739 -9.77 -7.46 -17.74
C GLY A 739 -10.27 -8.56 -18.68
N VAL A 740 -9.73 -8.58 -19.91
CA VAL A 740 -10.14 -9.53 -20.96
C VAL A 740 -9.80 -10.98 -20.59
N GLY A 741 -8.58 -11.23 -20.11
CA GLY A 741 -8.06 -12.59 -19.90
C GLY A 741 -8.89 -13.40 -18.90
N GLY A 742 -9.01 -12.93 -17.66
CA GLY A 742 -9.79 -13.62 -16.63
C GLY A 742 -11.28 -13.75 -17.00
N PHE A 743 -11.83 -12.76 -17.71
CA PHE A 743 -13.21 -12.81 -18.20
C PHE A 743 -13.42 -13.96 -19.19
N LEU A 744 -12.61 -14.04 -20.25
CA LEU A 744 -12.76 -15.04 -21.32
C LEU A 744 -12.36 -16.45 -20.88
N LEU A 745 -11.40 -16.60 -19.96
CA LEU A 745 -10.98 -17.92 -19.49
C LEU A 745 -11.95 -18.57 -18.49
N GLY A 746 -12.78 -17.77 -17.81
CA GLY A 746 -13.79 -18.27 -16.86
C GLY A 746 -15.19 -18.47 -17.46
N GLY A 747 -15.43 -18.04 -18.70
CA GLY A 747 -16.73 -18.09 -19.37
C GLY A 747 -17.09 -16.74 -19.99
N GLY A 748 -17.15 -15.69 -19.17
CA GLY A 748 -17.48 -14.32 -19.57
C GLY A 748 -18.98 -14.08 -19.79
N VAL A 749 -19.69 -13.57 -18.79
CA VAL A 749 -21.10 -13.21 -18.92
C VAL A 749 -21.25 -11.79 -19.48
N SER A 750 -22.04 -11.64 -20.55
CA SER A 750 -22.24 -10.38 -21.28
C SER A 750 -23.73 -9.99 -21.32
N TRP A 751 -24.05 -8.75 -21.69
CA TRP A 751 -25.42 -8.39 -22.12
C TRP A 751 -25.83 -9.12 -23.39
N TYR A 752 -24.85 -9.50 -24.21
CA TYR A 752 -25.07 -10.19 -25.48
C TYR A 752 -25.12 -11.71 -25.34
N SER A 753 -25.06 -12.26 -24.11
CA SER A 753 -24.90 -13.70 -23.94
C SER A 753 -26.08 -14.52 -24.44
N GLN A 754 -27.30 -13.97 -24.39
CA GLN A 754 -28.46 -14.62 -24.99
C GLN A 754 -28.33 -14.74 -26.51
N ARG A 755 -27.74 -13.76 -27.18
CA ARG A 755 -27.57 -13.77 -28.63
C ARG A 755 -26.34 -14.56 -29.09
N THR A 756 -25.28 -14.59 -28.28
CA THR A 756 -23.93 -14.97 -28.75
C THR A 756 -23.24 -16.07 -27.96
N GLY A 757 -23.85 -16.56 -26.87
CA GLY A 757 -23.20 -17.46 -25.92
C GLY A 757 -22.40 -16.70 -24.86
N PHE A 758 -21.64 -17.41 -24.04
CA PHE A 758 -20.69 -16.76 -23.14
C PHE A 758 -19.54 -16.12 -23.94
N GLY A 759 -18.81 -15.18 -23.35
CA GLY A 759 -17.70 -14.48 -24.00
C GLY A 759 -16.63 -15.44 -24.52
N CYS A 760 -16.34 -16.51 -23.79
CA CYS A 760 -15.43 -17.58 -24.20
C CYS A 760 -15.89 -18.26 -25.49
N ASP A 761 -17.20 -18.35 -25.76
CA ASP A 761 -17.74 -18.94 -26.98
C ASP A 761 -17.43 -18.09 -28.22
N SER A 762 -17.19 -16.79 -28.05
CA SER A 762 -16.75 -15.90 -29.15
C SER A 762 -15.27 -16.02 -29.52
N VAL A 763 -14.46 -16.71 -28.71
CA VAL A 763 -13.03 -16.87 -29.01
C VAL A 763 -12.85 -17.92 -30.10
N VAL A 764 -12.16 -17.56 -31.18
CA VAL A 764 -11.84 -18.46 -32.30
C VAL A 764 -10.41 -18.99 -32.25
N ASN A 765 -9.49 -18.28 -31.58
CA ASN A 765 -8.11 -18.71 -31.38
C ASN A 765 -7.51 -18.11 -30.10
N TYR A 766 -6.71 -18.89 -29.38
CA TYR A 766 -5.88 -18.44 -28.25
C TYR A 766 -4.40 -18.54 -28.65
N GLU A 767 -3.63 -17.49 -28.38
CA GLU A 767 -2.15 -17.57 -28.33
C GLU A 767 -1.73 -17.82 -26.88
N VAL A 768 -0.97 -18.89 -26.64
CA VAL A 768 -0.69 -19.41 -25.30
C VAL A 768 0.80 -19.67 -25.14
N VAL A 769 1.38 -19.18 -24.04
CA VAL A 769 2.71 -19.55 -23.57
C VAL A 769 2.59 -20.72 -22.58
N LEU A 770 3.16 -21.87 -22.92
CA LEU A 770 3.16 -23.08 -22.09
C LEU A 770 4.23 -23.03 -20.99
N ALA A 771 4.21 -24.00 -20.07
CA ALA A 771 5.23 -24.16 -19.03
C ALA A 771 6.63 -24.45 -19.61
N SER A 772 6.69 -25.03 -20.81
CA SER A 772 7.94 -25.19 -21.58
C SER A 772 8.52 -23.86 -22.06
N GLY A 773 7.72 -22.78 -22.05
CA GLY A 773 8.03 -21.51 -22.70
C GLY A 773 7.59 -21.46 -24.17
N ASP A 774 7.09 -22.55 -24.75
CA ASP A 774 6.64 -22.55 -26.14
C ASP A 774 5.40 -21.68 -26.34
N VAL A 775 5.39 -20.93 -27.44
CA VAL A 775 4.23 -20.15 -27.89
C VAL A 775 3.43 -20.99 -28.89
N ILE A 776 2.19 -21.32 -28.55
CA ILE A 776 1.30 -22.13 -29.40
C ILE A 776 -0.03 -21.42 -29.67
N ASN A 777 -0.71 -21.85 -30.72
CA ASN A 777 -2.08 -21.44 -31.02
C ASN A 777 -3.05 -22.58 -30.72
N ALA A 778 -4.20 -22.26 -30.12
CA ALA A 778 -5.28 -23.20 -29.86
C ALA A 778 -6.59 -22.70 -30.47
N ASN A 779 -7.12 -23.45 -31.43
CA ASN A 779 -8.37 -23.18 -32.14
C ASN A 779 -9.10 -24.49 -32.49
N ALA A 780 -10.20 -24.40 -33.22
CA ALA A 780 -11.02 -25.56 -33.59
C ALA A 780 -10.27 -26.66 -34.38
N THR A 781 -9.16 -26.33 -35.03
CA THR A 781 -8.40 -27.26 -35.90
C THR A 781 -6.99 -27.59 -35.41
N VAL A 782 -6.41 -26.72 -34.57
CA VAL A 782 -5.05 -26.85 -34.03
C VAL A 782 -5.13 -26.80 -32.51
N ASN A 783 -4.60 -27.82 -31.81
CA ASN A 783 -4.69 -27.95 -30.35
C ASN A 783 -6.14 -27.78 -29.84
N SER A 784 -7.09 -28.45 -30.53
CA SER A 784 -8.54 -28.27 -30.31
C SER A 784 -9.02 -28.73 -28.93
N ASP A 785 -8.31 -29.66 -28.31
CA ASP A 785 -8.48 -30.06 -26.92
C ASP A 785 -8.17 -28.91 -25.95
N LEU A 786 -7.06 -28.19 -26.15
CA LEU A 786 -6.72 -26.99 -25.38
C LEU A 786 -7.70 -25.84 -25.64
N TYR A 787 -8.09 -25.63 -26.90
CA TYR A 787 -9.07 -24.62 -27.29
C TYR A 787 -10.38 -24.76 -26.52
N ARG A 788 -10.90 -25.99 -26.42
CA ARG A 788 -12.11 -26.27 -25.64
C ARG A 788 -11.87 -26.14 -24.15
N ALA A 789 -10.72 -26.60 -23.64
CA ALA A 789 -10.38 -26.54 -22.22
C ALA A 789 -10.22 -25.11 -21.71
N LEU A 790 -9.68 -24.18 -22.50
CA LEU A 790 -9.54 -22.76 -22.15
C LEU A 790 -10.88 -22.01 -22.04
N LYS A 791 -11.97 -22.54 -22.63
CA LYS A 791 -13.32 -21.99 -22.51
C LYS A 791 -13.97 -22.44 -21.20
N GLY A 792 -13.55 -21.82 -20.10
CA GLY A 792 -14.03 -22.11 -18.75
C GLY A 792 -13.02 -22.83 -17.85
N GLY A 793 -11.87 -23.24 -18.36
CA GLY A 793 -10.83 -23.93 -17.58
C GLY A 793 -9.83 -23.00 -16.88
N GLY A 794 -9.95 -21.68 -16.98
CA GLY A 794 -9.07 -20.75 -16.26
C GLY A 794 -7.61 -20.76 -16.74
N ASN A 795 -6.68 -20.50 -15.83
CA ASN A 795 -5.23 -20.36 -16.10
C ASN A 795 -4.44 -21.66 -15.87
N ASN A 796 -5.06 -22.83 -16.11
CA ASN A 796 -4.50 -24.13 -15.74
C ASN A 796 -3.51 -24.73 -16.75
N PHE A 797 -3.36 -24.14 -17.93
CA PHE A 797 -2.67 -24.77 -19.06
C PHE A 797 -1.49 -23.95 -19.61
N GLY A 798 -1.39 -22.69 -19.21
CA GLY A 798 -0.54 -21.70 -19.86
C GLY A 798 -0.95 -20.27 -19.58
N VAL A 799 -0.09 -19.33 -19.97
CA VAL A 799 -0.41 -17.90 -19.98
C VAL A 799 -0.93 -17.53 -21.36
N VAL A 800 -2.23 -17.20 -21.47
CA VAL A 800 -2.79 -16.68 -22.71
C VAL A 800 -2.37 -15.23 -22.91
N THR A 801 -1.71 -14.93 -24.02
CA THR A 801 -1.21 -13.59 -24.38
C THR A 801 -2.15 -12.83 -25.31
N ARG A 802 -2.88 -13.55 -26.18
CA ARG A 802 -3.82 -12.98 -27.16
C ARG A 802 -5.06 -13.85 -27.33
N PHE A 803 -6.20 -13.20 -27.49
CA PHE A 803 -7.48 -13.81 -27.87
C PHE A 803 -7.89 -13.26 -29.24
N ASP A 804 -8.10 -14.13 -30.22
CA ASP A 804 -8.77 -13.74 -31.46
C ASP A 804 -10.27 -14.03 -31.29
N ILE A 805 -11.11 -13.00 -31.37
CA ILE A 805 -12.54 -13.06 -31.04
C ILE A 805 -13.42 -12.66 -32.22
N GLU A 806 -14.58 -13.30 -32.34
CA GLU A 806 -15.63 -12.88 -33.25
C GLU A 806 -16.16 -11.49 -32.88
N THR A 807 -16.39 -10.66 -33.90
CA THR A 807 -17.07 -9.37 -33.73
C THR A 807 -18.43 -9.40 -34.45
N PHE A 808 -19.30 -8.45 -34.13
CA PHE A 808 -20.57 -8.22 -34.82
C PHE A 808 -20.77 -6.72 -35.10
N PRO A 809 -21.68 -6.33 -36.02
CA PRO A 809 -21.96 -4.93 -36.30
C PRO A 809 -22.34 -4.16 -35.03
N PHE A 810 -21.76 -2.97 -34.87
CA PHE A 810 -22.06 -2.09 -33.75
C PHE A 810 -23.52 -1.59 -33.82
N THR A 811 -24.21 -1.63 -32.68
CA THR A 811 -25.55 -1.05 -32.50
C THR A 811 -25.64 -0.42 -31.11
N ASN A 812 -26.36 0.70 -31.01
CA ASN A 812 -26.70 1.26 -29.71
C ASN A 812 -27.57 0.28 -28.91
N VAL A 813 -27.43 0.31 -27.59
CA VAL A 813 -28.23 -0.49 -26.66
C VAL A 813 -29.30 0.37 -26.01
N THR A 814 -30.48 -0.18 -25.79
CA THR A 814 -31.51 0.47 -24.97
C THR A 814 -31.45 -0.10 -23.56
N LEU A 815 -31.25 0.76 -22.58
CA LEU A 815 -31.29 0.44 -21.16
C LEU A 815 -32.51 1.11 -20.54
N GLU A 816 -33.26 0.36 -19.74
CA GLU A 816 -34.35 0.88 -18.92
C GLU A 816 -34.16 0.42 -17.48
N THR A 817 -33.89 1.35 -16.57
CA THR A 817 -33.70 1.08 -15.14
C THR A 817 -34.94 1.48 -14.36
N ARG A 818 -35.42 0.56 -13.53
CA ARG A 818 -36.64 0.66 -12.71
C ARG A 818 -36.28 0.48 -11.25
N SER A 819 -36.69 1.43 -10.41
CA SER A 819 -36.60 1.30 -8.95
C SER A 819 -37.96 0.84 -8.43
N ILE A 820 -38.02 -0.34 -7.82
CA ILE A 820 -39.24 -0.99 -7.35
C ILE A 820 -39.16 -1.20 -5.84
N SER A 821 -40.27 -0.96 -5.15
CA SER A 821 -40.40 -1.15 -3.71
C SER A 821 -40.26 -2.62 -3.33
N GLY A 822 -39.66 -2.90 -2.17
CA GLY A 822 -39.61 -4.26 -1.62
C GLY A 822 -40.98 -4.89 -1.37
N GLU A 823 -42.06 -4.10 -1.33
CA GLU A 823 -43.44 -4.61 -1.18
C GLU A 823 -43.91 -5.48 -2.35
N TYR A 824 -43.34 -5.28 -3.55
CA TYR A 824 -43.65 -6.05 -4.77
C TYR A 824 -42.70 -7.23 -4.98
N ALA A 825 -42.09 -7.74 -3.90
CA ALA A 825 -41.10 -8.82 -3.96
C ALA A 825 -41.62 -10.07 -4.69
N ASN A 826 -42.90 -10.40 -4.53
CA ASN A 826 -43.52 -11.57 -5.16
C ASN A 826 -43.64 -11.41 -6.67
N GLU A 827 -44.13 -10.26 -7.12
CA GLU A 827 -44.30 -9.93 -8.53
C GLU A 827 -42.95 -9.82 -9.24
N VAL A 828 -41.95 -9.24 -8.57
CA VAL A 828 -40.58 -9.19 -9.09
C VAL A 828 -39.98 -10.60 -9.18
N ALA A 829 -40.21 -11.45 -8.18
CA ALA A 829 -39.75 -12.84 -8.21
C ALA A 829 -40.37 -13.64 -9.36
N ASP A 830 -41.66 -13.44 -9.65
CA ASP A 830 -42.33 -14.08 -10.78
C ASP A 830 -41.77 -13.55 -12.12
N ALA A 831 -41.54 -12.24 -12.25
CA ALA A 831 -40.95 -11.66 -13.45
C ALA A 831 -39.51 -12.18 -13.71
N ILE A 832 -38.68 -12.30 -12.67
CA ILE A 832 -37.33 -12.89 -12.75
C ILE A 832 -37.42 -14.34 -13.22
N ALA A 833 -38.34 -15.11 -12.66
CA ALA A 833 -38.47 -16.53 -12.93
C ALA A 833 -39.07 -16.82 -14.32
N ASP A 834 -39.91 -15.93 -14.83
CA ASP A 834 -40.55 -16.08 -16.14
C ASP A 834 -39.65 -15.63 -17.30
N PHE A 835 -38.81 -14.63 -17.08
CA PHE A 835 -37.96 -14.05 -18.14
C PHE A 835 -37.15 -15.06 -18.99
N PRO A 836 -36.52 -16.12 -18.45
CA PRO A 836 -35.76 -17.06 -19.28
C PRO A 836 -36.62 -18.02 -20.11
N ASN A 837 -37.95 -18.00 -19.98
CA ASN A 837 -38.87 -18.84 -20.75
C ASN A 837 -39.09 -18.34 -22.19
N HIS A 838 -38.63 -17.12 -22.51
CA HIS A 838 -38.66 -16.62 -23.88
C HIS A 838 -37.82 -17.48 -24.81
N ASP A 839 -38.30 -17.66 -26.04
CA ASP A 839 -37.53 -18.35 -27.08
C ASP A 839 -36.39 -17.46 -27.64
N GLN A 840 -35.56 -18.04 -28.50
CA GLN A 840 -34.39 -17.37 -29.06
C GLN A 840 -34.73 -16.17 -29.97
N SER A 841 -35.99 -15.98 -30.39
CA SER A 841 -36.40 -14.80 -31.17
C SER A 841 -36.30 -13.49 -30.37
N LEU A 842 -36.29 -13.59 -29.03
CA LEU A 842 -36.11 -12.46 -28.11
C LEU A 842 -34.70 -12.40 -27.50
N ALA A 843 -33.73 -13.12 -28.06
CA ALA A 843 -32.35 -13.18 -27.57
C ALA A 843 -31.58 -11.84 -27.63
N ASP A 844 -32.16 -10.79 -28.23
CA ASP A 844 -31.63 -9.44 -28.16
C ASP A 844 -31.94 -8.74 -26.82
N ASN A 845 -32.72 -9.36 -25.93
CA ASN A 845 -33.13 -8.84 -24.64
C ASN A 845 -32.34 -9.50 -23.50
N ALA A 846 -31.87 -8.71 -22.53
CA ALA A 846 -31.26 -9.20 -21.31
C ALA A 846 -31.88 -8.50 -20.10
N PHE A 847 -31.76 -9.16 -18.94
CA PHE A 847 -32.42 -8.74 -17.71
C PHE A 847 -31.47 -8.95 -16.54
N ILE A 848 -31.39 -7.96 -15.66
CA ILE A 848 -30.75 -8.09 -14.35
C ILE A 848 -31.65 -7.45 -13.29
N GLY A 849 -31.99 -8.21 -12.25
CA GLY A 849 -32.66 -7.70 -11.06
C GLY A 849 -31.66 -7.61 -9.92
N MET A 850 -31.59 -6.48 -9.24
CA MET A 850 -30.66 -6.21 -8.15
C MET A 850 -31.46 -5.87 -6.89
N LEU A 851 -31.43 -6.74 -5.90
CA LEU A 851 -31.95 -6.46 -4.57
C LEU A 851 -30.85 -5.83 -3.73
N SER A 852 -31.11 -4.66 -3.15
CA SER A 852 -30.08 -3.95 -2.39
C SER A 852 -30.61 -3.31 -1.12
N TYR A 853 -29.70 -3.13 -0.17
CA TYR A 853 -29.86 -2.25 0.98
C TYR A 853 -28.62 -1.37 1.08
N SER A 854 -28.83 -0.05 1.14
CA SER A 854 -27.76 0.92 1.37
C SER A 854 -28.27 2.04 2.29
N PRO A 855 -27.61 2.28 3.44
CA PRO A 855 -28.00 3.36 4.35
C PRO A 855 -27.79 4.75 3.74
N LYS A 856 -26.91 4.85 2.75
CA LYS A 856 -26.56 6.07 2.01
C LYS A 856 -27.54 6.38 0.87
N SER A 857 -28.46 5.46 0.55
CA SER A 857 -29.46 5.67 -0.48
C SER A 857 -30.55 6.65 -0.03
N GLU A 858 -31.06 7.43 -0.98
CA GLU A 858 -32.27 8.23 -0.80
C GLU A 858 -33.51 7.35 -0.61
N VAL A 859 -33.53 6.19 -1.28
CA VAL A 859 -34.57 5.16 -1.10
C VAL A 859 -34.31 4.40 0.20
N LYS A 860 -35.22 4.53 1.16
CA LYS A 860 -35.11 3.86 2.47
C LYS A 860 -35.56 2.41 2.40
N GLY A 861 -34.81 1.54 3.08
CA GLY A 861 -35.09 0.11 3.18
C GLY A 861 -34.58 -0.70 1.98
N ILE A 862 -35.04 -1.94 1.91
CA ILE A 862 -34.71 -2.87 0.83
C ILE A 862 -35.52 -2.50 -0.41
N ASN A 863 -34.84 -2.38 -1.54
CA ASN A 863 -35.46 -2.04 -2.83
C ASN A 863 -34.83 -2.84 -3.96
N PHE A 864 -35.60 -2.98 -5.05
CA PHE A 864 -35.14 -3.60 -6.27
C PHE A 864 -34.75 -2.53 -7.29
N GLN A 865 -33.58 -2.68 -7.88
CA GLN A 865 -33.21 -2.03 -9.12
C GLN A 865 -33.25 -3.07 -10.23
N VAL A 866 -34.12 -2.90 -11.20
CA VAL A 866 -34.21 -3.79 -12.37
C VAL A 866 -33.74 -3.04 -13.60
N THR A 867 -32.81 -3.63 -14.34
CA THR A 867 -32.34 -3.09 -15.62
C THR A 867 -32.71 -4.05 -16.74
N ASN A 868 -33.53 -3.53 -17.67
CA ASN A 868 -33.88 -4.17 -18.93
C ASN A 868 -32.91 -3.69 -20.01
N ILE A 869 -32.36 -4.61 -20.81
CA ILE A 869 -31.34 -4.31 -21.81
C ILE A 869 -31.73 -4.88 -23.17
N ASN A 870 -32.04 -4.03 -24.16
CA ASN A 870 -32.14 -4.48 -25.55
C ASN A 870 -30.84 -4.15 -26.32
N THR A 871 -30.16 -5.20 -26.76
CA THR A 871 -28.85 -5.15 -27.43
C THR A 871 -28.89 -4.66 -28.88
N LEU A 872 -30.07 -4.45 -29.44
CA LEU A 872 -30.31 -3.89 -30.78
C LEU A 872 -30.93 -2.48 -30.73
N GLY A 873 -31.02 -1.86 -29.55
CA GLY A 873 -31.55 -0.51 -29.38
C GLY A 873 -33.06 -0.41 -29.56
N ARG A 874 -33.78 -1.53 -29.47
CA ARG A 874 -35.24 -1.58 -29.62
C ARG A 874 -35.91 -1.27 -28.30
N SER A 875 -36.83 -0.31 -28.32
CA SER A 875 -37.62 0.09 -27.15
C SER A 875 -38.97 -0.64 -27.03
N ASN A 876 -39.44 -1.30 -28.09
CA ASN A 876 -40.72 -2.01 -28.15
C ASN A 876 -40.46 -3.52 -28.26
N THR A 877 -40.65 -4.24 -27.16
CA THR A 877 -40.47 -5.69 -27.03
C THR A 877 -41.38 -6.19 -25.92
N THR A 878 -41.92 -7.41 -26.09
CA THR A 878 -42.78 -8.06 -25.10
C THR A 878 -41.99 -8.76 -24.00
N ALA A 879 -40.66 -8.86 -24.14
CA ALA A 879 -39.77 -9.56 -23.20
C ALA A 879 -39.83 -9.00 -21.77
N TYR A 880 -40.31 -7.76 -21.59
CA TYR A 880 -40.36 -7.07 -20.30
C TYR A 880 -41.79 -6.86 -19.79
N ASP A 881 -42.82 -7.43 -20.42
CA ASP A 881 -44.22 -7.18 -20.06
C ASP A 881 -44.54 -7.51 -18.59
N ALA A 882 -43.95 -8.58 -18.05
CA ALA A 882 -44.14 -8.98 -16.66
C ALA A 882 -43.61 -7.91 -15.69
N ILE A 883 -42.37 -7.45 -15.86
CA ILE A 883 -41.78 -6.43 -14.98
C ILE A 883 -42.38 -5.04 -15.23
N ASN A 884 -42.82 -4.75 -16.46
CA ASN A 884 -43.35 -3.44 -16.82
C ASN A 884 -44.68 -3.11 -16.12
N ARG A 885 -45.42 -4.13 -15.70
CA ARG A 885 -46.69 -4.00 -14.96
C ARG A 885 -46.52 -3.63 -13.49
N ILE A 886 -45.31 -3.76 -12.94
CA ILE A 886 -45.05 -3.50 -11.52
C ILE A 886 -44.82 -1.99 -11.30
N PRO A 887 -45.48 -1.38 -10.29
CA PRO A 887 -45.27 0.03 -9.97
C PRO A 887 -43.83 0.36 -9.57
N THR A 888 -43.33 1.53 -9.98
CA THR A 888 -41.99 2.02 -9.64
C THR A 888 -42.04 3.14 -8.59
N LEU A 889 -40.99 3.21 -7.76
CA LEU A 889 -40.80 4.26 -6.74
C LEU A 889 -40.53 5.65 -7.35
N ALA A 890 -40.00 5.66 -8.56
CA ALA A 890 -39.71 6.86 -9.35
C ALA A 890 -39.92 6.56 -10.84
N PRO A 891 -40.07 7.57 -11.72
CA PRO A 891 -40.10 7.36 -13.16
C PRO A 891 -38.88 6.55 -13.63
N SER A 892 -39.12 5.52 -14.45
CA SER A 892 -38.03 4.71 -15.01
C SER A 892 -37.10 5.54 -15.88
N THR A 893 -35.79 5.34 -15.74
CA THR A 893 -34.80 5.98 -16.61
C THR A 893 -34.60 5.09 -17.84
N LYS A 894 -34.95 5.60 -19.03
CA LYS A 894 -34.77 4.89 -20.30
C LYS A 894 -33.88 5.68 -21.24
N ALA A 895 -32.86 5.03 -21.79
CA ALA A 895 -31.95 5.66 -22.73
C ALA A 895 -31.48 4.66 -23.79
N THR A 896 -31.31 5.13 -25.03
CA THR A 896 -30.63 4.38 -26.09
C THR A 896 -29.27 5.01 -26.32
N ILE A 897 -28.23 4.30 -25.92
CA ILE A 897 -26.86 4.82 -25.82
C ILE A 897 -25.85 3.86 -26.46
N SER A 898 -24.64 4.35 -26.71
CA SER A 898 -23.53 3.47 -27.11
C SER A 898 -23.25 2.47 -25.98
N PRO A 899 -23.06 1.17 -26.28
CA PRO A 899 -22.67 0.18 -25.28
C PRO A 899 -21.33 0.50 -24.57
N ILE A 900 -20.49 1.38 -25.13
CA ILE A 900 -19.29 1.91 -24.44
C ILE A 900 -19.67 2.82 -23.28
N VAL A 901 -20.63 3.73 -23.50
CA VAL A 901 -21.15 4.62 -22.44
C VAL A 901 -21.81 3.79 -21.36
N ALA A 902 -22.60 2.78 -21.74
CA ALA A 902 -23.18 1.83 -20.81
C ALA A 902 -22.10 1.15 -19.95
N ALA A 903 -21.06 0.58 -20.59
CA ALA A 903 -20.00 -0.14 -19.88
C ALA A 903 -19.16 0.75 -18.96
N ASN A 904 -18.98 2.03 -19.32
CA ASN A 904 -18.27 3.01 -18.50
C ASN A 904 -19.08 3.45 -17.27
N SER A 905 -20.42 3.39 -17.35
CA SER A 905 -21.32 3.81 -16.27
C SER A 905 -21.53 2.75 -15.18
N SER A 906 -21.08 1.51 -15.40
CA SER A 906 -21.36 0.36 -14.53
C SER A 906 -20.24 0.01 -13.53
N SER A 907 -19.32 0.92 -13.21
CA SER A 907 -18.14 0.60 -12.38
C SER A 907 -18.42 0.48 -10.88
N VAL A 908 -17.83 -0.53 -10.24
CA VAL A 908 -17.73 -0.61 -8.77
C VAL A 908 -16.74 0.41 -8.21
N ALA A 909 -17.07 1.04 -7.07
CA ALA A 909 -16.20 2.01 -6.41
C ALA A 909 -14.91 1.35 -5.90
N ALA A 910 -13.77 1.80 -6.43
CA ALA A 910 -12.45 1.40 -5.96
C ALA A 910 -12.23 1.79 -4.48
N ALA A 911 -11.27 1.14 -3.82
CA ALA A 911 -10.87 1.41 -2.43
C ALA A 911 -11.93 1.07 -1.36
N THR A 912 -12.87 0.18 -1.68
CA THR A 912 -13.77 -0.44 -0.68
C THR A 912 -13.37 -1.89 -0.41
N ARG A 913 -13.69 -2.42 0.77
CA ARG A 913 -13.53 -3.84 1.07
C ARG A 913 -14.84 -4.55 0.75
N ASN A 914 -14.78 -5.48 -0.20
CA ASN A 914 -15.93 -6.25 -0.66
C ASN A 914 -15.87 -7.67 -0.09
N VAL A 915 -16.98 -8.09 0.52
CA VAL A 915 -17.23 -9.45 0.95
C VAL A 915 -18.09 -10.09 -0.13
N GLY A 916 -17.46 -10.79 -1.06
CA GLY A 916 -18.16 -11.60 -2.05
C GLY A 916 -18.09 -13.05 -1.62
N ALA A 917 -19.23 -13.71 -1.48
CA ALA A 917 -19.26 -15.15 -1.36
C ALA A 917 -19.94 -15.68 -2.61
N GLY A 918 -19.18 -16.03 -3.65
CA GLY A 918 -19.49 -16.96 -4.77
C GLY A 918 -20.84 -16.88 -5.52
N SER A 919 -20.87 -17.31 -6.78
CA SER A 919 -22.13 -17.52 -7.49
C SER A 919 -22.96 -18.66 -6.87
N MET A 920 -24.28 -18.53 -6.91
CA MET A 920 -25.23 -19.62 -6.72
C MET A 920 -25.99 -19.81 -8.01
N MET A 921 -26.00 -21.03 -8.53
CA MET A 921 -26.81 -21.39 -9.67
C MET A 921 -27.98 -22.23 -9.17
N ILE A 922 -29.17 -21.96 -9.71
CA ILE A 922 -30.36 -22.79 -9.48
C ILE A 922 -31.07 -23.02 -10.80
N ALA A 923 -31.87 -24.08 -10.89
CA ALA A 923 -32.91 -24.17 -11.90
C ALA A 923 -33.93 -23.06 -11.59
N THR A 924 -34.29 -22.27 -12.59
CA THR A 924 -35.14 -21.10 -12.38
C THR A 924 -36.47 -21.49 -11.73
N ASP A 925 -36.79 -20.89 -10.57
CA ASP A 925 -38.02 -21.14 -9.83
C ASP A 925 -38.36 -19.95 -8.92
N ALA A 926 -39.58 -19.42 -9.05
CA ALA A 926 -40.02 -18.24 -8.33
C ALA A 926 -40.12 -18.44 -6.81
N ARG A 927 -40.29 -19.68 -6.32
CA ARG A 927 -40.30 -19.99 -4.88
C ARG A 927 -38.91 -19.80 -4.27
N VAL A 928 -37.87 -20.18 -5.00
CA VAL A 928 -36.48 -20.00 -4.56
C VAL A 928 -36.10 -18.52 -4.57
N VAL A 929 -36.55 -17.75 -5.57
CA VAL A 929 -36.33 -16.29 -5.62
C VAL A 929 -36.99 -15.59 -4.43
N ARG A 930 -38.25 -15.90 -4.13
CA ARG A 930 -38.95 -15.38 -2.93
C ARG A 930 -38.19 -15.70 -1.65
N TYR A 931 -37.78 -16.95 -1.48
CA TYR A 931 -36.99 -17.36 -0.33
C TYR A 931 -35.65 -16.61 -0.25
N ALA A 932 -34.97 -16.39 -1.38
CA ALA A 932 -33.73 -15.61 -1.42
C ALA A 932 -33.94 -14.15 -0.98
N ILE A 933 -35.05 -13.52 -1.38
CA ILE A 933 -35.43 -12.17 -0.95
C ILE A 933 -35.65 -12.13 0.57
N GLU A 934 -36.36 -13.11 1.14
CA GLU A 934 -36.55 -13.24 2.59
C GLU A 934 -35.22 -13.42 3.33
N GLN A 935 -34.34 -14.29 2.81
CA GLN A 935 -33.03 -14.54 3.40
C GLN A 935 -32.11 -13.31 3.32
N HIS A 936 -32.22 -12.51 2.26
CA HIS A 936 -31.51 -11.24 2.15
C HIS A 936 -32.00 -10.22 3.19
N ALA A 937 -33.32 -10.14 3.44
CA ALA A 937 -33.83 -9.28 4.50
C ALA A 937 -33.30 -9.69 5.89
N ALA A 938 -33.29 -10.99 6.20
CA ALA A 938 -32.73 -11.51 7.44
C ALA A 938 -31.20 -11.25 7.56
N LEU A 939 -30.48 -11.28 6.44
CA LEU A 939 -29.06 -10.90 6.38
C LEU A 939 -28.87 -9.43 6.77
N VAL A 940 -29.66 -8.52 6.19
CA VAL A 940 -29.58 -7.07 6.51
C VAL A 940 -29.84 -6.82 7.99
N GLU A 941 -30.83 -7.49 8.60
CA GLU A 941 -31.11 -7.37 10.03
C GLU A 941 -29.92 -7.85 10.88
N SER A 942 -29.35 -9.01 10.53
CA SER A 942 -28.20 -9.59 11.23
C SER A 942 -26.96 -8.70 11.12
N LEU A 943 -26.70 -8.15 9.94
CA LEU A 943 -25.59 -7.20 9.71
C LEU A 943 -25.81 -5.90 10.46
N ASN A 944 -27.04 -5.38 10.51
CA ASN A 944 -27.34 -4.18 11.29
C ASN A 944 -27.09 -4.39 12.78
N ALA A 945 -27.50 -5.54 13.33
CA ALA A 945 -27.23 -5.89 14.73
C ALA A 945 -25.74 -6.09 15.02
N THR A 946 -24.96 -6.59 14.06
CA THR A 946 -23.54 -6.95 14.25
C THR A 946 -22.60 -5.78 13.99
N LEU A 947 -22.80 -5.05 12.89
CA LEU A 947 -21.89 -4.03 12.37
C LEU A 947 -22.43 -2.60 12.51
N GLY A 948 -23.76 -2.45 12.66
CA GLY A 948 -24.45 -1.16 12.62
C GLY A 948 -24.83 -0.71 11.21
N ALA A 949 -26.05 -0.17 11.07
CA ALA A 949 -26.68 0.17 9.79
C ALA A 949 -25.83 1.03 8.84
N GLN A 950 -24.96 1.91 9.36
CA GLN A 950 -24.20 2.87 8.54
C GLN A 950 -22.91 2.27 7.95
N ASN A 951 -22.51 1.08 8.39
CA ASN A 951 -21.19 0.52 8.13
C ASN A 951 -21.15 -0.47 6.95
N PHE A 952 -22.29 -0.76 6.32
CA PHE A 952 -22.34 -1.69 5.20
C PHE A 952 -23.41 -1.32 4.16
N SER A 953 -23.28 -1.88 2.96
CA SER A 953 -24.38 -2.07 2.02
C SER A 953 -24.39 -3.52 1.55
N THR A 954 -25.54 -3.96 1.04
CA THR A 954 -25.73 -5.31 0.50
C THR A 954 -26.26 -5.24 -0.91
N LEU A 955 -25.86 -6.22 -1.70
CA LEU A 955 -26.34 -6.45 -3.05
C LEU A 955 -26.58 -7.94 -3.28
N MET A 956 -27.70 -8.28 -3.90
CA MET A 956 -27.98 -9.60 -4.45
C MET A 956 -28.56 -9.45 -5.86
N ASP A 957 -27.79 -9.92 -6.85
CA ASP A 957 -28.17 -9.89 -8.26
C ASP A 957 -28.87 -11.18 -8.66
N PHE A 958 -29.85 -11.07 -9.55
CA PHE A 958 -30.62 -12.13 -10.17
C PHE A 958 -30.47 -12.04 -11.68
N GLN A 959 -29.80 -13.03 -12.27
CA GLN A 959 -29.43 -13.04 -13.69
C GLN A 959 -29.99 -14.31 -14.35
N PRO A 960 -31.18 -14.22 -14.96
CA PRO A 960 -31.80 -15.34 -15.65
C PRO A 960 -31.08 -15.69 -16.96
N HIS A 961 -30.78 -16.97 -17.13
CA HIS A 961 -30.11 -17.55 -18.30
C HIS A 961 -31.02 -18.61 -18.95
N PRO A 962 -31.53 -18.34 -20.17
CA PRO A 962 -32.25 -19.32 -20.97
C PRO A 962 -31.40 -20.55 -21.32
N ALA A 963 -32.05 -21.71 -21.45
CA ALA A 963 -31.41 -22.99 -21.77
C ALA A 963 -30.57 -22.94 -23.07
N TYR A 964 -31.05 -22.21 -24.08
CA TYR A 964 -30.44 -22.17 -25.41
C TYR A 964 -29.05 -21.50 -25.44
N ILE A 965 -28.64 -20.78 -24.39
CA ILE A 965 -27.27 -20.22 -24.32
C ILE A 965 -26.23 -21.34 -24.44
N ALA A 966 -26.50 -22.51 -23.85
CA ALA A 966 -25.62 -23.66 -23.91
C ALA A 966 -25.52 -24.25 -25.34
N GLU A 967 -26.62 -24.23 -26.08
CA GLU A 967 -26.66 -24.70 -27.48
C GLU A 967 -25.81 -23.82 -28.40
N ILE A 968 -25.84 -22.49 -28.18
CA ILE A 968 -24.97 -21.54 -28.92
C ILE A 968 -23.50 -21.87 -28.66
N GLY A 969 -23.11 -22.13 -27.40
CA GLY A 969 -21.75 -22.53 -27.05
C GLY A 969 -21.33 -23.84 -27.72
N ALA A 970 -22.20 -24.84 -27.72
CA ALA A 970 -21.96 -26.12 -28.40
C ALA A 970 -21.74 -25.96 -29.92
N GLN A 971 -22.50 -25.07 -30.58
CA GLN A 971 -22.34 -24.75 -32.00
C GLN A 971 -21.02 -24.02 -32.31
N LYS A 972 -20.46 -23.30 -31.32
CA LYS A 972 -19.22 -22.52 -31.43
C LYS A 972 -17.96 -23.27 -30.95
N GLY A 973 -17.91 -24.58 -31.20
CA GLY A 973 -16.79 -25.43 -30.85
C GLY A 973 -16.83 -26.03 -29.44
N GLY A 974 -17.87 -25.69 -28.66
CA GLY A 974 -18.08 -26.19 -27.30
C GLY A 974 -17.15 -25.56 -26.27
N ASN A 975 -17.50 -25.75 -25.01
CA ASN A 975 -16.72 -25.30 -23.86
C ASN A 975 -16.72 -26.41 -22.78
N VAL A 976 -16.07 -26.16 -21.63
CA VAL A 976 -16.02 -27.12 -20.53
C VAL A 976 -17.01 -26.82 -19.41
N LEU A 977 -17.89 -25.83 -19.56
CA LEU A 977 -18.87 -25.46 -18.52
C LEU A 977 -19.93 -26.55 -18.28
N GLY A 978 -20.15 -27.47 -19.24
CA GLY A 978 -21.05 -28.62 -19.10
C GLY A 978 -22.55 -28.31 -19.15
N LEU A 979 -22.92 -27.08 -19.52
CA LEU A 979 -24.32 -26.65 -19.55
C LEU A 979 -25.14 -27.27 -20.69
N ASP A 980 -24.46 -27.69 -21.77
CA ASP A 980 -25.03 -28.36 -22.95
C ASP A 980 -25.55 -29.76 -22.63
N GLN A 981 -24.99 -30.41 -21.61
CA GLN A 981 -25.42 -31.73 -21.14
C GLN A 981 -26.72 -31.68 -20.33
N SER A 982 -27.16 -30.49 -19.94
CA SER A 982 -28.36 -30.28 -19.14
C SER A 982 -29.05 -28.97 -19.56
N PRO A 983 -29.71 -28.94 -20.73
CA PRO A 983 -30.33 -27.74 -21.28
C PRO A 983 -31.59 -27.40 -20.48
N LYS A 984 -31.46 -26.45 -19.56
CA LYS A 984 -32.55 -25.93 -18.75
C LYS A 984 -32.32 -24.46 -18.41
N ASN A 985 -33.41 -23.76 -18.14
CA ASN A 985 -33.37 -22.37 -17.66
C ASN A 985 -32.74 -22.33 -16.27
N ARG A 986 -31.78 -21.43 -16.11
CA ARG A 986 -31.05 -21.25 -14.85
C ARG A 986 -31.13 -19.81 -14.38
N LEU A 987 -31.06 -19.63 -13.08
CA LEU A 987 -30.89 -18.34 -12.46
C LEU A 987 -29.55 -18.30 -11.76
N MET A 988 -28.71 -17.34 -12.15
CA MET A 988 -27.48 -17.04 -11.45
C MET A 988 -27.77 -15.95 -10.42
N MET A 989 -27.41 -16.24 -9.17
CA MET A 989 -27.45 -15.30 -8.07
C MET A 989 -26.04 -14.97 -7.62
N VAL A 990 -25.74 -13.68 -7.48
CA VAL A 990 -24.45 -13.19 -6.97
C VAL A 990 -24.74 -12.26 -5.81
N SER A 991 -24.05 -12.44 -4.68
CA SER A 991 -24.29 -11.62 -3.49
C SER A 991 -22.98 -11.06 -2.94
N ALA A 992 -23.02 -9.80 -2.56
CA ALA A 992 -21.89 -9.08 -2.02
C ALA A 992 -22.30 -8.14 -0.88
N ILE A 993 -21.37 -7.91 0.05
CA ILE A 993 -21.47 -6.88 1.09
C ILE A 993 -20.31 -5.92 0.88
N THR A 994 -20.59 -4.62 0.79
CA THR A 994 -19.55 -3.58 0.82
C THR A 994 -19.43 -3.04 2.23
N LEU A 995 -18.21 -3.00 2.78
CA LEU A 995 -17.95 -2.45 4.12
C LEU A 995 -17.44 -1.00 4.03
N TYR A 996 -17.93 -0.14 4.92
CA TYR A 996 -17.64 1.30 4.97
C TYR A 996 -17.03 1.79 6.30
N SER A 997 -16.86 0.92 7.29
CA SER A 997 -16.33 1.29 8.60
C SER A 997 -14.81 1.53 8.56
N ASP A 998 -14.28 2.25 9.55
CA ASP A 998 -12.82 2.34 9.76
C ASP A 998 -12.19 1.00 10.18
N LYS A 999 -13.03 -0.02 10.43
CA LYS A 999 -12.69 -1.35 10.92
C LYS A 999 -12.99 -2.45 9.90
N THR A 1000 -12.99 -2.14 8.60
CA THR A 1000 -13.39 -3.12 7.57
C THR A 1000 -12.65 -4.46 7.65
N GLU A 1001 -11.40 -4.51 8.14
CA GLU A 1001 -10.66 -5.78 8.35
C GLU A 1001 -11.20 -6.61 9.52
N GLU A 1002 -11.54 -5.97 10.65
CA GLU A 1002 -12.14 -6.63 11.81
C GLU A 1002 -13.57 -7.12 11.50
N ASP A 1003 -14.32 -6.34 10.71
CA ASP A 1003 -15.71 -6.61 10.36
C ASP A 1003 -15.86 -7.72 9.28
N TYR A 1004 -14.82 -7.94 8.47
CA TYR A 1004 -14.86 -8.85 7.32
C TYR A 1004 -15.27 -10.29 7.68
N PRO A 1005 -14.69 -10.97 8.70
CA PRO A 1005 -15.03 -12.36 9.01
C PRO A 1005 -16.49 -12.53 9.42
N ALA A 1006 -17.04 -11.60 10.21
CA ALA A 1006 -18.44 -11.64 10.64
C ALA A 1006 -19.39 -11.45 9.46
N ALA A 1007 -19.11 -10.46 8.59
CA ALA A 1007 -19.88 -10.23 7.37
C ALA A 1007 -19.85 -11.46 6.43
N PHE A 1008 -18.67 -12.06 6.25
CA PHE A 1008 -18.48 -13.26 5.43
C PHE A 1008 -19.28 -14.45 5.95
N GLN A 1009 -19.23 -14.71 7.26
CA GLN A 1009 -19.99 -15.80 7.88
C GLN A 1009 -21.50 -15.62 7.71
N LEU A 1010 -22.02 -14.42 7.92
CA LEU A 1010 -23.45 -14.12 7.74
C LEU A 1010 -23.89 -14.30 6.28
N LEU A 1011 -23.09 -13.83 5.32
CA LEU A 1011 -23.34 -14.01 3.89
C LEU A 1011 -23.32 -15.48 3.49
N ALA A 1012 -22.30 -16.24 3.92
CA ALA A 1012 -22.19 -17.67 3.65
C ALA A 1012 -23.38 -18.45 4.23
N ALA A 1013 -23.81 -18.13 5.45
CA ALA A 1013 -24.97 -18.76 6.08
C ALA A 1013 -26.28 -18.49 5.32
N MET A 1014 -26.48 -17.27 4.82
CA MET A 1014 -27.62 -16.92 3.96
C MET A 1014 -27.63 -17.79 2.70
N LYS A 1015 -26.49 -17.90 2.01
CA LYS A 1015 -26.35 -18.71 0.80
C LYS A 1015 -26.66 -20.18 1.03
N GLU A 1016 -26.12 -20.76 2.11
CA GLU A 1016 -26.38 -22.17 2.42
C GLU A 1016 -27.86 -22.44 2.70
N ARG A 1017 -28.58 -21.51 3.35
CA ARG A 1017 -30.03 -21.62 3.51
C ARG A 1017 -30.75 -21.61 2.16
N ILE A 1018 -30.39 -20.69 1.26
CA ILE A 1018 -30.98 -20.60 -0.09
C ILE A 1018 -30.69 -21.88 -0.89
N LEU A 1019 -29.45 -22.38 -0.87
CA LEU A 1019 -29.06 -23.60 -1.57
C LEU A 1019 -29.76 -24.83 -0.98
N ALA A 1020 -29.86 -24.95 0.34
CA ALA A 1020 -30.58 -26.03 1.00
C ALA A 1020 -32.08 -26.02 0.65
N PHE A 1021 -32.70 -24.85 0.64
CA PHE A 1021 -34.09 -24.69 0.21
C PHE A 1021 -34.26 -25.04 -1.28
N SER A 1022 -33.35 -24.59 -2.15
CA SER A 1022 -33.40 -24.94 -3.58
C SER A 1022 -33.36 -26.46 -3.80
N ARG A 1023 -32.52 -27.18 -3.03
CA ARG A 1023 -32.46 -28.65 -3.06
C ARG A 1023 -33.76 -29.27 -2.55
N SER A 1024 -34.33 -28.77 -1.46
CA SER A 1024 -35.57 -29.33 -0.87
C SER A 1024 -36.78 -29.20 -1.81
N VAL A 1025 -36.80 -28.20 -2.69
CA VAL A 1025 -37.85 -28.03 -3.72
C VAL A 1025 -37.48 -28.62 -5.10
N GLY A 1026 -36.37 -29.35 -5.20
CA GLY A 1026 -35.92 -30.01 -6.43
C GLY A 1026 -35.37 -29.08 -7.51
N LYS A 1027 -34.82 -27.92 -7.11
CA LYS A 1027 -34.30 -26.86 -8.00
C LYS A 1027 -32.82 -26.53 -7.79
N GLY A 1028 -32.13 -27.28 -6.92
CA GLY A 1028 -30.69 -27.13 -6.74
C GLY A 1028 -29.92 -27.47 -8.01
N GLU A 1029 -28.85 -26.73 -8.28
CA GLU A 1029 -27.87 -27.04 -9.33
C GLU A 1029 -26.51 -27.31 -8.69
N GLU A 1030 -25.76 -28.23 -9.28
CA GLU A 1030 -24.37 -28.50 -8.87
C GLU A 1030 -23.39 -27.52 -9.49
N PHE A 1031 -23.67 -27.09 -10.73
CA PHE A 1031 -22.86 -26.18 -11.53
C PHE A 1031 -22.58 -24.87 -10.80
N LYS A 1032 -21.32 -24.44 -10.79
CA LYS A 1032 -20.86 -23.18 -10.20
C LYS A 1032 -20.14 -22.36 -11.26
N TYR A 1033 -20.43 -21.07 -11.33
CA TYR A 1033 -19.91 -20.23 -12.41
C TYR A 1033 -18.59 -19.56 -12.00
N MET A 1034 -17.52 -19.76 -12.79
CA MET A 1034 -16.15 -19.42 -12.42
C MET A 1034 -15.90 -17.93 -12.22
N ASN A 1035 -16.35 -17.05 -13.13
CA ASN A 1035 -16.03 -15.62 -13.04
C ASN A 1035 -16.59 -14.95 -11.77
N TYR A 1036 -17.57 -15.57 -11.13
CA TYR A 1036 -18.14 -15.15 -9.85
C TYR A 1036 -17.93 -16.18 -8.75
N GLY A 1037 -17.08 -17.19 -8.97
CA GLY A 1037 -16.83 -18.25 -8.00
C GLY A 1037 -16.01 -17.76 -6.82
N ASP A 1038 -16.28 -18.32 -5.64
CA ASP A 1038 -15.44 -18.13 -4.45
C ASP A 1038 -14.34 -19.19 -4.38
N ALA A 1039 -13.19 -18.88 -3.77
CA ALA A 1039 -12.10 -19.83 -3.60
C ALA A 1039 -12.51 -21.10 -2.83
N ILE A 1040 -13.54 -21.04 -1.97
CA ILE A 1040 -14.06 -22.21 -1.25
C ILE A 1040 -14.96 -23.12 -2.12
N GLN A 1041 -15.36 -22.67 -3.30
CA GLN A 1041 -16.24 -23.43 -4.18
C GLN A 1041 -15.42 -24.34 -5.10
N ASP A 1042 -15.76 -25.63 -5.11
CA ASP A 1042 -15.29 -26.53 -6.17
C ASP A 1042 -16.05 -26.23 -7.48
N VAL A 1043 -15.51 -25.26 -8.23
CA VAL A 1043 -16.05 -24.79 -9.50
C VAL A 1043 -15.78 -25.79 -10.60
N LEU A 1044 -14.53 -26.23 -10.78
CA LEU A 1044 -14.18 -27.14 -11.87
C LEU A 1044 -14.84 -28.51 -11.67
N GLY A 1045 -14.90 -29.04 -10.44
CA GLY A 1045 -15.60 -30.29 -10.14
C GLY A 1045 -17.10 -30.25 -10.45
N SER A 1046 -17.68 -29.06 -10.51
CA SER A 1046 -19.11 -28.89 -10.84
C SER A 1046 -19.44 -29.00 -12.33
N TYR A 1047 -18.44 -29.11 -13.21
CA TYR A 1047 -18.64 -29.12 -14.67
C TYR A 1047 -19.04 -30.49 -15.24
N GLY A 1048 -19.19 -31.48 -14.36
CA GLY A 1048 -19.50 -32.86 -14.71
C GLY A 1048 -18.24 -33.67 -15.03
N PRO A 1049 -18.25 -34.98 -14.76
CA PRO A 1049 -17.06 -35.84 -14.80
C PRO A 1049 -16.38 -35.85 -16.17
N GLU A 1050 -17.15 -35.86 -17.27
CA GLU A 1050 -16.61 -35.87 -18.62
C GLU A 1050 -15.81 -34.59 -18.95
N ASN A 1051 -16.26 -33.42 -18.47
CA ASN A 1051 -15.54 -32.16 -18.70
C ASN A 1051 -14.34 -32.03 -17.76
N VAL A 1052 -14.44 -32.50 -16.52
CA VAL A 1052 -13.30 -32.60 -15.61
C VAL A 1052 -12.20 -33.47 -16.22
N ASP A 1053 -12.55 -34.62 -16.80
CA ASP A 1053 -11.59 -35.52 -17.46
C ASP A 1053 -10.96 -34.86 -18.69
N ARG A 1054 -11.74 -34.12 -19.50
CA ARG A 1054 -11.20 -33.32 -20.62
C ARG A 1054 -10.17 -32.29 -20.14
N ILE A 1055 -10.48 -31.56 -19.08
CA ILE A 1055 -9.60 -30.56 -18.47
C ILE A 1055 -8.32 -31.24 -17.96
N ARG A 1056 -8.43 -32.36 -17.25
CA ARG A 1056 -7.26 -33.15 -16.78
C ARG A 1056 -6.40 -33.65 -17.93
N CYS A 1057 -7.01 -34.15 -19.00
CA CYS A 1057 -6.27 -34.62 -20.18
C CYS A 1057 -5.52 -33.48 -20.87
N ALA A 1058 -6.14 -32.31 -21.01
CA ALA A 1058 -5.47 -31.13 -21.56
C ALA A 1058 -4.31 -30.68 -20.67
N ALA A 1059 -4.50 -30.58 -19.36
CA ALA A 1059 -3.43 -30.21 -18.43
C ALA A 1059 -2.25 -31.19 -18.51
N LYS A 1060 -2.50 -32.50 -18.47
CA LYS A 1060 -1.45 -33.51 -18.61
C LYS A 1060 -0.66 -33.42 -19.93
N LYS A 1061 -1.31 -32.94 -21.01
CA LYS A 1061 -0.69 -32.80 -22.32
C LYS A 1061 0.14 -31.52 -22.47
N TYR A 1062 -0.34 -30.40 -21.95
CA TYR A 1062 0.24 -29.06 -22.17
C TYR A 1062 1.04 -28.52 -20.97
N ASP A 1063 0.84 -29.11 -19.79
CA ASP A 1063 1.56 -28.84 -18.54
C ASP A 1063 1.86 -30.16 -17.80
N PRO A 1064 2.68 -31.06 -18.39
CA PRO A 1064 2.89 -32.42 -17.88
C PRO A 1064 3.52 -32.47 -16.49
N GLU A 1065 4.25 -31.42 -16.09
CA GLU A 1065 4.90 -31.28 -14.78
C GLU A 1065 4.02 -30.54 -13.76
N GLY A 1066 2.83 -30.08 -14.16
CA GLY A 1066 1.90 -29.37 -13.29
C GLY A 1066 2.42 -28.00 -12.82
N PHE A 1067 3.24 -27.31 -13.62
CA PHE A 1067 3.78 -26.00 -13.26
C PHE A 1067 2.67 -25.01 -12.89
N PHE A 1068 1.60 -24.93 -13.67
CA PHE A 1068 0.45 -24.05 -13.39
C PHE A 1068 -0.46 -24.59 -12.29
N GLN A 1069 -0.33 -25.87 -11.90
CA GLN A 1069 -1.04 -26.44 -10.75
C GLN A 1069 -0.32 -26.13 -9.44
N HIS A 1070 1.01 -26.25 -9.41
CA HIS A 1070 1.82 -26.15 -8.21
C HIS A 1070 2.37 -24.74 -7.98
N ARG A 1071 2.92 -24.08 -9.01
CA ARG A 1071 3.56 -22.76 -8.86
C ARG A 1071 2.58 -21.60 -8.94
N VAL A 1072 1.41 -21.80 -9.53
CA VAL A 1072 0.34 -20.78 -9.62
C VAL A 1072 -0.85 -21.23 -8.76
N PRO A 1073 -0.92 -20.84 -7.48
CA PRO A 1073 -1.93 -21.36 -6.54
C PRO A 1073 -3.30 -20.67 -6.69
N GLY A 1074 -3.33 -19.53 -7.37
CA GLY A 1074 -4.50 -18.68 -7.57
C GLY A 1074 -5.43 -19.13 -8.70
N GLY A 1075 -6.73 -18.85 -8.54
CA GLY A 1075 -7.78 -19.36 -9.42
C GLY A 1075 -8.26 -20.76 -9.01
N PHE A 1076 -9.05 -21.40 -9.87
CA PHE A 1076 -9.58 -22.76 -9.64
C PHE A 1076 -8.65 -23.79 -10.25
N LYS A 1077 -8.09 -24.67 -9.43
CA LYS A 1077 -7.04 -25.61 -9.82
C LYS A 1077 -7.60 -27.02 -10.01
N ILE A 1078 -7.06 -27.74 -11.00
CA ILE A 1078 -7.53 -29.07 -11.38
C ILE A 1078 -7.21 -30.08 -10.28
N ASP A 1079 -6.05 -29.95 -9.65
CA ASP A 1079 -5.59 -30.82 -8.56
C ASP A 1079 -6.41 -30.68 -7.27
N ARG A 1080 -7.26 -29.65 -7.17
CA ARG A 1080 -8.17 -29.42 -6.04
C ARG A 1080 -9.60 -29.92 -6.31
N VAL A 1081 -9.86 -30.44 -7.50
CA VAL A 1081 -11.16 -31.05 -7.82
C VAL A 1081 -11.30 -32.35 -7.03
N ALA A 1082 -12.39 -32.46 -6.26
CA ALA A 1082 -12.66 -33.57 -5.35
C ALA A 1082 -12.87 -34.93 -6.04
#